data_AF-A0A952VH15-F1
#
_entry.id   AF-A0A952VH15-F1
#
_cell.length_a   1.000
_cell.length_b   1.000
_cell.length_c   1.000
_cell.angle_alpha   90.00
_cell.angle_beta   90.00
_cell.angle_gamma   90.00
#
_symmetry.space_group_name_H-M   'P 1'
#
loop_
_entity.id
_entity.type
_entity.pdbx_description
1 polymer ?
#
loop_
_entity_poly.entity_id
_entity_poly.type
_entity_poly.pdbx_seq_one_letter_code
_entity_poly.pdbx_strand_id
1 'polypeptide(L)'
;MSSSSTTGKPNRLIHETSPYLLQHAYNPVDWYPWGPEALQLAREKNRPILLSIGYSACHWCHVMERESFENQTIAELMNRWFICIKVDREERPDLDEIYMAATVAMNHGQGGWPMTVFLTPEQQPFFAGTYFPPEDRWGRPGFGSVLKKIADYWETHPSEVLEQAQELTAQLQGSRQHISPVSISEAVMEEAVIQFKDEFDETHGGFGTAPKFPPAMGLSLLLRTHRRSGDAHTLAMVTKTLDMMAAGGIYDHIGGGFARYSTDARWLVPHFEKMLYDNALLARVYVEAYQVTKTPRYRDVATDVLNYICREMTGPEGGFYSSTDADSEGVEGKFFVWTPTQVQEVLRNEEDSRRLCALYDITKSGNWEHTSIPNRLQPIEDVARQLQLTPDELLNTASRVKPLLYEARRQRVPPGLDDKIITSWNGMMLSAMAEAARVFGDVRYLRQATQTADYLLRHHAKPDGRLFRTSRAGRAHLDAYLEDYAYLAEGLVDLYEAGAAESYLFAAARLADYLMTDFRDEEQGGFFTTAKQHEALILRHREGTDGATPSANAVAASALARLSFHFDRDDWRRAATAAIRAYGRQMTRYPRAFAKSLAVVDFLTEGPVELAFIGNAVQGSLSSLQQAVAQCYLPNRIIAVGSPLTPSSLPLLKDRPAASGLPSLYICRNYTCRQPITDPRLVTEALQTDQSTSLKLENEPRMLSGARLPGQATTQGTANYASRILSRSGQANLAQGLTPLGTTGLTTTRIGFGTYRVDTQHSEHRAALVQALRTSCNLIDTSTNYTDGDSERLVGSVLAELIASGEVQRNEIIVVSKIGYLQGQNLKIAEAKEKTGHPYPDMVKYGDGIWHCIHPEFLADQLTSSLDRLGLTTLDVCLLHNPEYFLLEAKHRSVADIEKLRTEFYDRLQQAFAYFETQVAAGRLQYYGVSSNTIASSADDPEGTSLSLMVQAAEKAARSLGASPHHFQVVQCPMNLFESGPATQANTGPSCAQTVLAYARQHNIAVLVNRPLNAMVARNKMIRLAELPVEDTSIALDQQLSTIEALEQEYRASLAPHIQSPGTEMSPNDYFNWAGELRGILPQIQGLEHWEQLEHHMIAPRVNRILQLLSRQLSGTTAEQWEHWRQRYIPEFLTLLRAFRHEATLRSRSQTEQITRAIAPLLPDAPRAASLSQNMFWILSSTPGVTCVLNGMRTPSYVEDSLAVLNWTPISEPGPIYEAAHALLQ
;
A
#
# COMPACT_ATOMS: atom_id res chain seq x y z
N MET A 1 39.77 -11.19 -13.49
CA MET A 1 39.70 -11.83 -14.83
C MET A 1 40.44 -13.17 -14.78
N SER A 2 39.77 -14.25 -14.34
CA SER A 2 40.26 -15.60 -14.59
C SER A 2 39.83 -16.03 -15.99
N SER A 3 40.72 -16.73 -16.68
CA SER A 3 40.64 -17.15 -18.07
C SER A 3 39.55 -18.21 -18.35
N SER A 4 38.29 -17.83 -18.49
CA SER A 4 37.32 -18.62 -19.28
C SER A 4 37.39 -18.17 -20.76
N SER A 5 37.79 -19.12 -21.60
CA SER A 5 37.57 -19.20 -23.07
C SER A 5 37.46 -17.90 -23.89
N THR A 6 38.52 -17.08 -23.96
CA THR A 6 38.68 -16.06 -25.03
C THR A 6 38.91 -16.67 -26.44
N THR A 7 38.60 -17.95 -26.63
CA THR A 7 38.88 -18.75 -27.82
C THR A 7 37.67 -18.87 -28.78
N GLY A 8 36.53 -18.22 -28.47
CA GLY A 8 35.31 -18.21 -29.29
C GLY A 8 35.14 -16.96 -30.16
N LYS A 9 34.19 -16.98 -31.11
CA LYS A 9 33.77 -15.77 -31.85
C LYS A 9 32.88 -14.93 -30.92
N PRO A 10 33.16 -13.64 -30.71
CA PRO A 10 32.33 -12.81 -29.84
C PRO A 10 30.93 -12.58 -30.43
N ASN A 11 29.92 -12.56 -29.57
CA ASN A 11 28.57 -12.07 -29.86
C ASN A 11 28.48 -10.55 -29.64
N ARG A 12 27.26 -9.99 -29.69
CA ARG A 12 27.04 -8.54 -29.64
C ARG A 12 27.36 -7.90 -28.29
N LEU A 13 27.38 -8.67 -27.21
CA LEU A 13 27.65 -8.14 -25.86
C LEU A 13 29.08 -7.60 -25.70
N ILE A 14 29.99 -7.89 -26.64
CA ILE A 14 31.36 -7.35 -26.64
C ILE A 14 31.40 -5.80 -26.72
N HIS A 15 30.31 -5.17 -27.14
CA HIS A 15 30.17 -3.72 -27.26
C HIS A 15 29.56 -3.04 -26.02
N GLU A 16 29.09 -3.83 -25.06
CA GLU A 16 28.51 -3.36 -23.81
C GLU A 16 29.60 -2.94 -22.81
N THR A 17 29.22 -2.12 -21.83
CA THR A 17 30.15 -1.72 -20.76
C THR A 17 30.01 -2.57 -19.51
N SER A 18 28.85 -3.18 -19.27
CA SER A 18 28.61 -3.99 -18.07
C SER A 18 29.58 -5.16 -17.97
N PRO A 19 30.31 -5.33 -16.84
CA PRO A 19 31.12 -6.51 -16.60
C PRO A 19 30.34 -7.81 -16.71
N TYR A 20 29.07 -7.82 -16.27
CA TYR A 20 28.19 -8.98 -16.37
C TYR A 20 27.89 -9.35 -17.84
N LEU A 21 27.55 -8.37 -18.67
CA LEU A 21 27.28 -8.63 -20.08
C LEU A 21 28.55 -9.04 -20.85
N LEU A 22 29.67 -8.38 -20.56
CA LEU A 22 30.96 -8.68 -21.16
C LEU A 22 31.46 -10.09 -20.83
N GLN A 23 31.14 -10.61 -19.64
CA GLN A 23 31.44 -11.98 -19.27
C GLN A 23 30.81 -13.00 -20.23
N HIS A 24 29.61 -12.71 -20.74
CA HIS A 24 28.86 -13.58 -21.65
C HIS A 24 29.18 -13.35 -23.14
N ALA A 25 30.12 -12.45 -23.46
CA ALA A 25 30.38 -12.03 -24.84
C ALA A 25 30.95 -13.14 -25.74
N TYR A 26 31.55 -14.19 -25.16
CA TYR A 26 32.16 -15.30 -25.90
C TYR A 26 31.36 -16.61 -25.81
N ASN A 27 30.19 -16.59 -25.19
CA ASN A 27 29.33 -17.76 -25.06
C ASN A 27 28.83 -18.18 -26.45
N PRO A 28 28.64 -19.49 -26.72
CA PRO A 28 28.12 -19.98 -28.00
C PRO A 28 26.68 -19.53 -28.30
N VAL A 29 25.95 -19.06 -27.29
CA VAL A 29 24.64 -18.40 -27.46
C VAL A 29 24.83 -17.03 -28.14
N ASP A 30 24.04 -16.74 -29.18
CA ASP A 30 24.04 -15.44 -29.89
C ASP A 30 23.25 -14.42 -29.05
N TRP A 31 23.87 -13.97 -27.96
CA TRP A 31 23.26 -12.99 -27.07
C TRP A 31 23.16 -11.61 -27.71
N TYR A 32 22.01 -10.99 -27.51
CA TYR A 32 21.76 -9.58 -27.76
C TYR A 32 21.67 -8.82 -26.42
N PRO A 33 22.12 -7.56 -26.36
CA PRO A 33 21.66 -6.65 -25.32
C PRO A 33 20.17 -6.33 -25.52
N TRP A 34 19.48 -5.91 -24.46
CA TRP A 34 18.13 -5.39 -24.63
C TRP A 34 18.16 -4.09 -25.42
N GLY A 35 17.45 -4.05 -26.55
CA GLY A 35 17.33 -2.84 -27.35
C GLY A 35 16.60 -3.04 -28.68
N PRO A 36 16.48 -1.97 -29.49
CA PRO A 36 15.67 -1.97 -30.70
C PRO A 36 16.05 -3.07 -31.70
N GLU A 37 17.34 -3.40 -31.86
CA GLU A 37 17.81 -4.44 -32.77
C GLU A 37 17.19 -5.81 -32.44
N ALA A 38 17.29 -6.24 -31.18
CA ALA A 38 16.79 -7.55 -30.74
C ALA A 38 15.25 -7.60 -30.78
N LEU A 39 14.60 -6.53 -30.31
CA LEU A 39 13.14 -6.45 -30.25
C LEU A 39 12.51 -6.39 -31.64
N GLN A 40 13.10 -5.66 -32.58
CA GLN A 40 12.65 -5.63 -33.97
C GLN A 40 12.88 -6.98 -34.65
N LEU A 41 14.03 -7.61 -34.42
CA LEU A 41 14.33 -8.92 -34.98
C LEU A 41 13.33 -9.99 -34.50
N ALA A 42 12.94 -9.96 -33.22
CA ALA A 42 11.93 -10.87 -32.66
C ALA A 42 10.59 -10.74 -33.40
N ARG A 43 10.16 -9.51 -33.70
CA ARG A 43 8.92 -9.22 -34.45
C ARG A 43 9.03 -9.64 -35.91
N GLU A 44 10.12 -9.29 -36.59
CA GLU A 44 10.34 -9.63 -38.00
C GLU A 44 10.42 -11.13 -38.24
N LYS A 45 11.01 -11.87 -37.29
CA LYS A 45 11.14 -13.34 -37.35
C LYS A 45 9.94 -14.07 -36.75
N ASN A 46 9.02 -13.37 -36.09
CA ASN A 46 7.95 -13.93 -35.28
C ASN A 46 8.46 -15.04 -34.33
N ARG A 47 9.53 -14.74 -33.59
CA ARG A 47 10.17 -15.67 -32.66
C ARG A 47 10.05 -15.20 -31.22
N PRO A 48 9.80 -16.10 -30.27
CA PRO A 48 9.78 -15.75 -28.87
C PRO A 48 11.15 -15.25 -28.41
N ILE A 49 11.13 -14.33 -27.45
CA ILE A 49 12.33 -13.82 -26.78
C ILE A 49 12.64 -14.74 -25.61
N LEU A 50 13.90 -15.16 -25.49
CA LEU A 50 14.43 -15.76 -24.27
C LEU A 50 15.23 -14.68 -23.55
N LEU A 51 14.64 -14.12 -22.50
CA LEU A 51 15.23 -13.08 -21.67
C LEU A 51 15.92 -13.71 -20.46
N SER A 52 17.22 -13.44 -20.30
CA SER A 52 17.99 -13.84 -19.12
C SER A 52 18.50 -12.60 -18.38
N ILE A 53 18.10 -12.44 -17.12
CA ILE A 53 18.48 -11.32 -16.25
C ILE A 53 19.36 -11.81 -15.09
N GLY A 54 20.45 -11.09 -14.81
CA GLY A 54 21.36 -11.34 -13.70
C GLY A 54 22.30 -10.16 -13.43
N TYR A 55 23.38 -10.39 -12.68
CA TYR A 55 24.42 -9.41 -12.35
C TYR A 55 25.75 -10.12 -12.06
N SER A 56 26.85 -9.37 -12.04
CA SER A 56 28.23 -9.89 -12.04
C SER A 56 28.60 -10.70 -10.79
N ALA A 57 28.12 -10.31 -9.61
CA ALA A 57 28.43 -11.00 -8.35
C ALA A 57 27.52 -12.21 -8.05
N CYS A 58 26.58 -12.53 -8.94
CA CYS A 58 25.59 -13.60 -8.74
C CYS A 58 26.19 -15.00 -8.95
N HIS A 59 26.40 -15.76 -7.88
CA HIS A 59 26.94 -17.13 -7.94
C HIS A 59 26.12 -18.06 -8.86
N TRP A 60 24.79 -18.15 -8.68
CA TRP A 60 23.94 -19.02 -9.50
C TRP A 60 23.89 -18.60 -10.97
N CYS A 61 24.19 -17.34 -11.28
CA CYS A 61 24.30 -16.86 -12.65
C CYS A 61 25.56 -17.43 -13.32
N HIS A 62 26.68 -17.51 -12.59
CA HIS A 62 27.91 -18.18 -13.04
C HIS A 62 27.74 -19.68 -13.19
N VAL A 63 27.00 -20.33 -12.27
CA VAL A 63 26.67 -21.76 -12.39
C VAL A 63 25.85 -22.02 -13.65
N MET A 64 24.78 -21.24 -13.88
CA MET A 64 23.95 -21.37 -15.08
C MET A 64 24.74 -21.10 -16.36
N GLU A 65 25.68 -20.16 -16.34
CA GLU A 65 26.58 -19.93 -17.46
C GLU A 65 27.40 -21.16 -17.80
N ARG A 66 28.18 -21.67 -16.84
CA ARG A 66 29.11 -22.78 -17.05
C ARG A 66 28.38 -24.06 -17.46
N GLU A 67 27.25 -24.35 -16.82
CA GLU A 67 26.53 -25.59 -17.06
C GLU A 67 25.67 -25.55 -18.33
N SER A 68 25.04 -24.41 -18.63
CA SER A 68 24.04 -24.30 -19.70
C SER A 68 24.43 -23.38 -20.85
N PHE A 69 24.89 -22.15 -20.59
CA PHE A 69 25.15 -21.18 -21.67
C PHE A 69 26.47 -21.42 -22.42
N GLU A 70 27.46 -22.07 -21.79
CA GLU A 70 28.69 -22.53 -22.46
C GLU A 70 28.51 -23.87 -23.19
N ASN A 71 27.41 -24.59 -22.94
CA ASN A 71 27.14 -25.87 -23.58
C ASN A 71 26.66 -25.67 -25.04
N GLN A 72 27.49 -26.11 -25.99
CA GLN A 72 27.25 -25.98 -27.43
C GLN A 72 25.87 -26.52 -27.88
N THR A 73 25.46 -27.67 -27.36
CA THR A 73 24.18 -28.30 -27.74
C THR A 73 22.98 -27.48 -27.26
N ILE A 74 23.03 -26.97 -26.03
CA ILE A 74 21.97 -26.11 -25.48
C ILE A 74 21.93 -24.78 -26.23
N ALA A 75 23.09 -24.16 -26.48
CA ALA A 75 23.20 -22.92 -27.22
C ALA A 75 22.64 -23.02 -28.65
N GLU A 76 22.85 -24.15 -29.34
CA GLU A 76 22.27 -24.40 -30.66
C GLU A 76 20.73 -24.45 -30.63
N LEU A 77 20.13 -25.02 -29.57
CA LEU A 77 18.67 -25.01 -29.39
C LEU A 77 18.16 -23.59 -29.12
N MET A 78 18.85 -22.84 -28.25
CA MET A 78 18.52 -21.46 -27.94
C MET A 78 18.54 -20.58 -29.20
N ASN A 79 19.64 -20.57 -29.93
CA ASN A 79 19.85 -19.75 -31.14
C ASN A 79 18.89 -20.13 -32.27
N ARG A 80 18.43 -21.38 -32.32
CA ARG A 80 17.51 -21.85 -33.36
C ARG A 80 16.11 -21.27 -33.20
N TRP A 81 15.58 -21.29 -31.97
CA TRP A 81 14.16 -21.02 -31.72
C TRP A 81 13.88 -19.65 -31.11
N PHE A 82 14.85 -19.04 -30.44
CA PHE A 82 14.63 -17.83 -29.66
C PHE A 82 15.50 -16.67 -30.14
N ILE A 83 15.04 -15.44 -29.86
CA ILE A 83 15.93 -14.28 -29.79
C ILE A 83 16.43 -14.18 -28.35
N CYS A 84 17.70 -14.49 -28.13
CA CYS A 84 18.30 -14.57 -26.81
C CYS A 84 18.78 -13.18 -26.36
N ILE A 85 18.17 -12.64 -25.31
CA ILE A 85 18.51 -11.31 -24.77
C ILE A 85 19.09 -11.47 -23.36
N LYS A 86 20.23 -10.83 -23.12
CA LYS A 86 20.92 -10.80 -21.82
C LYS A 86 20.83 -9.40 -21.21
N VAL A 87 20.49 -9.31 -19.93
CA VAL A 87 20.30 -8.04 -19.21
C VAL A 87 21.02 -8.06 -17.88
N ASP A 88 21.77 -6.99 -17.60
CA ASP A 88 22.28 -6.67 -16.27
C ASP A 88 21.20 -5.91 -15.48
N ARG A 89 20.71 -6.50 -14.38
CA ARG A 89 19.69 -5.87 -13.52
C ARG A 89 20.16 -4.58 -12.89
N GLU A 90 21.47 -4.43 -12.68
CA GLU A 90 22.03 -3.21 -12.10
C GLU A 90 21.97 -2.04 -13.07
N GLU A 91 21.97 -2.31 -14.39
CA GLU A 91 21.83 -1.31 -15.45
C GLU A 91 20.36 -1.12 -15.89
N ARG A 92 19.53 -2.17 -15.82
CA ARG A 92 18.10 -2.14 -16.21
C ARG A 92 17.18 -2.68 -15.10
N PRO A 93 17.05 -1.97 -13.96
CA PRO A 93 16.17 -2.37 -12.86
C PRO A 93 14.69 -2.37 -13.27
N ASP A 94 14.30 -1.56 -14.26
CA ASP A 94 12.94 -1.55 -14.82
C ASP A 94 12.52 -2.92 -15.39
N LEU A 95 13.40 -3.54 -16.19
CA LEU A 95 13.15 -4.86 -16.75
C LEU A 95 13.15 -5.94 -15.65
N ASP A 96 14.10 -5.84 -14.72
CA ASP A 96 14.20 -6.75 -13.57
C ASP A 96 12.90 -6.75 -12.75
N GLU A 97 12.39 -5.59 -12.36
CA GLU A 97 11.17 -5.44 -11.57
C GLU A 97 9.91 -5.96 -12.29
N ILE A 98 9.77 -5.66 -13.57
CA ILE A 98 8.62 -6.09 -14.38
C ILE A 98 8.60 -7.62 -14.49
N TYR A 99 9.73 -8.22 -14.87
CA TYR A 99 9.79 -9.64 -15.15
C TYR A 99 9.98 -10.50 -13.90
N MET A 100 10.51 -9.95 -12.81
CA MET A 100 10.47 -10.61 -11.50
C MET A 100 9.03 -10.71 -10.99
N ALA A 101 8.22 -9.67 -11.14
CA ALA A 101 6.81 -9.71 -10.78
C ALA A 101 6.05 -10.79 -11.59
N ALA A 102 6.34 -10.90 -12.89
CA ALA A 102 5.80 -11.98 -13.72
C ALA A 102 6.26 -13.37 -13.24
N THR A 103 7.55 -13.52 -12.92
CA THR A 103 8.13 -14.78 -12.44
C THR A 103 7.50 -15.23 -11.13
N VAL A 104 7.36 -14.33 -10.16
CA VAL A 104 6.70 -14.60 -8.87
C VAL A 104 5.24 -14.99 -9.06
N ALA A 105 4.52 -14.31 -9.97
CA ALA A 105 3.13 -14.64 -10.28
C ALA A 105 2.97 -16.04 -10.89
N MET A 106 3.89 -16.46 -11.76
CA MET A 106 3.87 -17.79 -12.38
C MET A 106 4.35 -18.90 -11.43
N ASN A 107 5.33 -18.63 -10.56
CA ASN A 107 6.01 -19.66 -9.75
C ASN A 107 5.51 -19.74 -8.30
N HIS A 108 4.20 -19.60 -8.09
CA HIS A 108 3.55 -19.72 -6.77
C HIS A 108 4.20 -18.84 -5.68
N GLY A 109 4.60 -17.61 -6.03
CA GLY A 109 5.20 -16.67 -5.09
C GLY A 109 6.73 -16.75 -4.99
N GLN A 110 7.39 -17.59 -5.79
CA GLN A 110 8.85 -17.73 -5.78
C GLN A 110 9.51 -16.97 -6.95
N GLY A 111 10.64 -16.35 -6.67
CA GLY A 111 11.47 -15.65 -7.66
C GLY A 111 12.95 -15.70 -7.28
N GLY A 112 13.81 -15.19 -8.14
CA GLY A 112 15.26 -15.13 -7.88
C GLY A 112 16.08 -15.07 -9.15
N TRP A 113 17.39 -14.84 -8.98
CA TRP A 113 18.36 -14.81 -10.06
C TRP A 113 19.22 -16.10 -10.08
N PRO A 114 19.64 -16.60 -11.25
CA PRO A 114 19.40 -16.05 -12.59
C PRO A 114 17.92 -16.19 -12.96
N MET A 115 17.37 -15.16 -13.61
CA MET A 115 15.98 -15.14 -14.04
C MET A 115 15.92 -15.46 -15.53
N THR A 116 15.11 -16.46 -15.91
CA THR A 116 14.94 -16.90 -17.30
C THR A 116 13.46 -16.81 -17.68
N VAL A 117 13.13 -15.90 -18.59
CA VAL A 117 11.75 -15.57 -18.96
C VAL A 117 11.57 -15.68 -20.47
N PHE A 118 10.46 -16.27 -20.88
CA PHE A 118 10.07 -16.39 -22.27
C PHE A 118 8.95 -15.40 -22.57
N LEU A 119 9.20 -14.54 -23.56
CA LEU A 119 8.31 -13.44 -23.93
C LEU A 119 7.84 -13.59 -25.38
N THR A 120 6.66 -13.05 -25.65
CA THR A 120 6.22 -12.79 -27.03
C THR A 120 7.10 -11.72 -27.69
N PRO A 121 7.09 -11.58 -29.03
CA PRO A 121 7.74 -10.45 -29.71
C PRO A 121 7.26 -9.06 -29.24
N GLU A 122 6.09 -9.00 -28.62
CA GLU A 122 5.47 -7.84 -27.97
C GLU A 122 5.89 -7.68 -26.50
N GLN A 123 6.89 -8.44 -26.05
CA GLN A 123 7.51 -8.39 -24.71
C GLN A 123 6.63 -8.92 -23.57
N GLN A 124 5.49 -9.55 -23.88
CA GLN A 124 4.57 -10.09 -22.87
C GLN A 124 5.07 -11.44 -22.35
N PRO A 125 5.20 -11.63 -21.02
CA PRO A 125 5.69 -12.88 -20.47
C PRO A 125 4.62 -13.96 -20.52
N PHE A 126 5.01 -15.18 -20.94
CA PHE A 126 4.12 -16.35 -20.95
C PHE A 126 4.71 -17.58 -20.23
N PHE A 127 6.02 -17.61 -20.00
CA PHE A 127 6.66 -18.62 -19.14
C PHE A 127 7.88 -18.04 -18.42
N ALA A 128 8.16 -18.47 -17.19
CA ALA A 128 9.27 -17.97 -16.40
C ALA A 128 9.82 -19.02 -15.44
N GLY A 129 11.12 -18.97 -15.19
CA GLY A 129 11.81 -19.77 -14.17
C GLY A 129 13.08 -19.09 -13.70
N THR A 130 13.74 -19.72 -12.73
CA THR A 130 15.04 -19.25 -12.23
C THR A 130 16.17 -20.06 -12.86
N TYR A 131 16.77 -20.96 -12.10
CA TYR A 131 17.80 -21.89 -12.55
C TYR A 131 17.19 -23.14 -13.21
N PHE A 132 17.70 -23.51 -14.38
CA PHE A 132 17.38 -24.77 -15.05
C PHE A 132 18.66 -25.61 -15.21
N PRO A 133 18.70 -26.86 -14.69
CA PRO A 133 19.88 -27.71 -14.84
C PRO A 133 20.09 -28.09 -16.32
N PRO A 134 21.32 -28.46 -16.73
CA PRO A 134 21.59 -28.82 -18.13
C PRO A 134 20.86 -30.10 -18.57
N GLU A 135 20.60 -31.02 -17.63
CA GLU A 135 19.94 -32.30 -17.85
C GLU A 135 18.74 -32.47 -16.92
N ASP A 136 17.77 -33.31 -17.31
CA ASP A 136 16.64 -33.71 -16.47
C ASP A 136 17.16 -34.45 -15.21
N ARG A 137 16.99 -33.86 -14.02
CA ARG A 137 17.45 -34.45 -12.75
C ARG A 137 16.51 -34.14 -11.60
N TRP A 138 16.37 -35.10 -10.67
CA TRP A 138 15.56 -34.98 -9.45
C TRP A 138 14.10 -34.53 -9.68
N GLY A 139 13.49 -34.98 -10.77
CA GLY A 139 12.11 -34.60 -11.13
C GLY A 139 11.96 -33.18 -11.68
N ARG A 140 13.06 -32.46 -11.92
CA ARG A 140 13.07 -31.16 -12.59
C ARG A 140 13.48 -31.33 -14.06
N PRO A 141 12.78 -30.68 -15.01
CA PRO A 141 13.19 -30.70 -16.41
C PRO A 141 14.49 -29.91 -16.58
N GLY A 142 15.40 -30.47 -17.36
CA GLY A 142 16.61 -29.81 -17.82
C GLY A 142 16.30 -28.76 -18.87
N PHE A 143 17.23 -27.83 -19.05
CA PHE A 143 17.00 -26.64 -19.84
C PHE A 143 16.72 -26.98 -21.32
N GLY A 144 17.43 -27.95 -21.88
CA GLY A 144 17.16 -28.44 -23.24
C GLY A 144 15.74 -29.00 -23.43
N SER A 145 15.17 -29.65 -22.40
CA SER A 145 13.79 -30.16 -22.41
C SER A 145 12.78 -29.03 -22.34
N VAL A 146 13.04 -28.01 -21.51
CA VAL A 146 12.21 -26.81 -21.42
C VAL A 146 12.19 -26.05 -22.75
N LEU A 147 13.36 -25.80 -23.34
CA LEU A 147 13.48 -25.08 -24.63
C LEU A 147 12.67 -25.75 -25.75
N LYS A 148 12.74 -27.09 -25.85
CA LYS A 148 11.98 -27.87 -26.84
C LYS A 148 10.48 -27.74 -26.64
N LYS A 149 10.00 -27.87 -25.40
CA LYS A 149 8.57 -27.77 -25.08
C LYS A 149 8.02 -26.38 -25.37
N ILE A 150 8.77 -25.33 -25.02
CA ILE A 150 8.34 -23.96 -25.31
C ILE A 150 8.30 -23.70 -26.82
N ALA A 151 9.30 -24.15 -27.57
CA ALA A 151 9.33 -24.01 -29.02
C ALA A 151 8.16 -24.76 -29.70
N ASP A 152 7.90 -26.00 -29.29
CA ASP A 152 6.78 -26.80 -29.79
C ASP A 152 5.43 -26.13 -29.48
N TYR A 153 5.24 -25.63 -28.25
CA TYR A 153 4.01 -24.96 -27.86
C TYR A 153 3.78 -23.63 -28.60
N TRP A 154 4.85 -22.87 -28.86
CA TRP A 154 4.79 -21.65 -29.69
C TRP A 154 4.38 -21.96 -31.15
N GLU A 155 4.86 -23.06 -31.73
CA GLU A 155 4.53 -23.44 -33.11
C GLU A 155 3.14 -24.06 -33.24
N THR A 156 2.70 -24.85 -32.25
CA THR A 156 1.47 -25.65 -32.32
C THR A 156 0.24 -24.97 -31.73
N HIS A 157 0.40 -24.12 -30.71
CA HIS A 157 -0.70 -23.47 -29.98
C HIS A 157 -0.48 -21.95 -29.79
N PRO A 158 -0.15 -21.18 -30.84
CA PRO A 158 0.23 -19.76 -30.70
C PRO A 158 -0.88 -18.89 -30.11
N SER A 159 -2.16 -19.19 -30.37
CA SER A 159 -3.28 -18.43 -29.80
C SER A 159 -3.38 -18.56 -28.30
N GLU A 160 -3.18 -19.76 -27.75
CA GLU A 160 -3.22 -20.02 -26.31
C GLU A 160 -2.08 -19.30 -25.58
N VAL A 161 -0.87 -19.29 -26.19
CA VAL A 161 0.28 -18.56 -25.63
C VAL A 161 -0.01 -17.06 -25.57
N LEU A 162 -0.58 -16.48 -26.63
CA LEU A 162 -0.91 -15.06 -26.67
C LEU A 162 -2.00 -14.69 -25.67
N GLU A 163 -3.03 -15.52 -25.52
CA GLU A 163 -4.10 -15.34 -24.54
C GLU A 163 -3.52 -15.37 -23.11
N GLN A 164 -2.72 -16.39 -22.77
CA GLN A 164 -2.07 -16.48 -21.47
C GLN A 164 -1.14 -15.29 -21.19
N ALA A 165 -0.38 -14.85 -22.19
CA ALA A 165 0.51 -13.69 -22.06
C ALA A 165 -0.28 -12.40 -21.81
N GLN A 166 -1.41 -12.22 -22.51
CA GLN A 166 -2.29 -11.07 -22.35
C GLN A 166 -2.99 -11.07 -20.98
N GLU A 167 -3.52 -12.22 -20.55
CA GLU A 167 -4.14 -12.37 -19.24
C GLU A 167 -3.15 -12.04 -18.11
N LEU A 168 -1.95 -12.61 -18.16
CA LEU A 168 -0.93 -12.32 -17.14
C LEU A 168 -0.51 -10.84 -17.18
N THR A 169 -0.33 -10.26 -18.36
CA THR A 169 0.02 -8.84 -18.50
C THR A 169 -1.09 -7.96 -17.92
N ALA A 170 -2.35 -8.26 -18.21
CA ALA A 170 -3.51 -7.56 -17.66
C ALA A 170 -3.61 -7.73 -16.13
N GLN A 171 -3.31 -8.90 -15.59
CA GLN A 171 -3.23 -9.13 -14.14
C GLN A 171 -2.10 -8.32 -13.49
N LEU A 172 -0.92 -8.26 -14.11
CA LEU A 172 0.22 -7.46 -13.63
C LEU A 172 -0.08 -5.95 -13.67
N GLN A 173 -0.86 -5.50 -14.66
CA GLN A 173 -1.35 -4.12 -14.76
C GLN A 173 -2.46 -3.82 -13.73
N GLY A 174 -3.42 -4.73 -13.56
CA GLY A 174 -4.58 -4.56 -12.67
C GLY A 174 -4.27 -4.70 -11.17
N SER A 175 -3.40 -5.65 -10.80
CA SER A 175 -2.97 -5.86 -9.40
C SER A 175 -2.27 -4.64 -8.78
N ARG A 176 -1.77 -3.71 -9.61
CA ARG A 176 -1.07 -2.48 -9.21
C ARG A 176 -1.94 -1.21 -9.25
N GLN A 177 -3.24 -1.31 -9.61
CA GLN A 177 -4.23 -0.22 -9.47
C GLN A 177 -4.82 -0.12 -8.05
N HIS A 178 -4.51 -1.03 -7.13
CA HIS A 178 -5.01 -1.02 -5.76
C HIS A 178 -4.19 -0.14 -4.80
N ILE A 179 -3.73 1.02 -5.28
CA ILE A 179 -3.22 2.08 -4.41
C ILE A 179 -4.43 2.85 -3.90
N SER A 180 -4.62 2.84 -2.59
CA SER A 180 -5.69 3.62 -1.95
C SER A 180 -5.01 4.65 -1.06
N PRO A 181 -4.90 5.91 -1.51
CA PRO A 181 -4.34 6.98 -0.70
C PRO A 181 -5.11 7.09 0.61
N VAL A 182 -4.50 6.66 1.70
CA VAL A 182 -5.08 6.72 3.04
C VAL A 182 -4.17 7.49 3.96
N SER A 183 -4.78 8.18 4.91
CA SER A 183 -4.05 8.88 5.95
C SER A 183 -3.29 7.88 6.81
N ILE A 184 -2.07 8.25 7.24
CA ILE A 184 -1.21 7.39 8.03
C ILE A 184 -0.98 8.00 9.39
N SER A 185 -1.34 7.26 10.44
CA SER A 185 -1.10 7.63 11.82
C SER A 185 0.31 7.25 12.26
N GLU A 186 0.88 8.02 13.18
CA GLU A 186 2.12 7.67 13.87
C GLU A 186 2.04 6.29 14.58
N ALA A 187 0.83 5.83 14.94
CA ALA A 187 0.60 4.52 15.54
C ALA A 187 1.09 3.35 14.65
N VAL A 188 1.19 3.54 13.33
CA VAL A 188 1.73 2.51 12.43
C VAL A 188 3.21 2.22 12.72
N MET A 189 3.96 3.18 13.28
CA MET A 189 5.34 2.95 13.72
C MET A 189 5.41 2.03 14.94
N GLU A 190 4.45 2.14 15.86
CA GLU A 190 4.35 1.26 17.03
C GLU A 190 4.04 -0.17 16.59
N GLU A 191 3.16 -0.34 15.59
CA GLU A 191 2.91 -1.65 14.99
C GLU A 191 4.13 -2.23 14.27
N ALA A 192 4.96 -1.38 13.65
CA ALA A 192 6.24 -1.82 13.10
C ALA A 192 7.16 -2.38 14.21
N VAL A 193 7.24 -1.70 15.36
CA VAL A 193 8.04 -2.15 16.52
C VAL A 193 7.53 -3.48 17.05
N ILE A 194 6.20 -3.66 17.14
CA ILE A 194 5.59 -4.94 17.56
C ILE A 194 5.99 -6.07 16.61
N GLN A 195 5.91 -5.86 15.29
CA GLN A 195 6.33 -6.87 14.31
C GLN A 195 7.84 -7.17 14.36
N PHE A 196 8.68 -6.16 14.58
CA PHE A 196 10.12 -6.39 14.79
C PHE A 196 10.38 -7.20 16.05
N LYS A 197 9.65 -6.94 17.13
CA LYS A 197 9.78 -7.68 18.39
C LYS A 197 9.40 -9.16 18.23
N ASP A 198 8.33 -9.46 17.49
CA ASP A 198 7.85 -10.84 17.30
C ASP A 198 8.85 -11.71 16.51
N GLU A 199 9.64 -11.11 15.62
CA GLU A 199 10.64 -11.82 14.81
C GLU A 199 12.07 -11.70 15.35
N PHE A 200 12.29 -10.97 16.44
CA PHE A 200 13.63 -10.69 16.96
C PHE A 200 14.32 -11.94 17.51
N ASP A 201 15.54 -12.24 17.04
CA ASP A 201 16.38 -13.29 17.61
C ASP A 201 17.14 -12.76 18.83
N GLU A 202 16.65 -13.04 20.03
CA GLU A 202 17.30 -12.61 21.28
C GLU A 202 18.72 -13.19 21.46
N THR A 203 19.03 -14.32 20.83
CA THR A 203 20.33 -15.00 21.00
C THR A 203 21.40 -14.39 20.10
N HIS A 204 21.09 -14.25 18.81
CA HIS A 204 22.07 -13.84 17.79
C HIS A 204 21.76 -12.48 17.15
N GLY A 205 20.72 -11.77 17.58
CA GLY A 205 20.27 -10.54 16.94
C GLY A 205 19.78 -10.76 15.50
N GLY A 206 19.22 -9.71 14.90
CA GLY A 206 18.51 -9.78 13.63
C GLY A 206 17.06 -10.20 13.79
N PHE A 207 16.39 -10.36 12.65
CA PHE A 207 14.97 -10.70 12.59
C PHE A 207 14.77 -11.91 11.68
N GLY A 208 13.98 -12.87 12.13
CA GLY A 208 13.73 -14.13 11.43
C GLY A 208 14.85 -15.16 11.58
N THR A 209 14.79 -16.19 10.73
CA THR A 209 15.70 -17.34 10.75
C THR A 209 16.80 -17.23 9.67
N ALA A 210 17.62 -18.27 9.50
CA ALA A 210 18.61 -18.32 8.44
C ALA A 210 17.97 -18.58 7.05
N PRO A 211 18.49 -17.98 5.95
CA PRO A 211 19.60 -17.01 5.90
C PRO A 211 19.21 -15.62 6.43
N LYS A 212 20.17 -14.89 7.02
CA LYS A 212 19.95 -13.57 7.63
C LYS A 212 20.55 -12.44 6.80
N PHE A 213 19.73 -11.43 6.51
CA PHE A 213 20.12 -10.20 5.82
C PHE A 213 20.22 -9.02 6.81
N PRO A 214 21.20 -8.11 6.66
CA PRO A 214 21.32 -6.93 7.50
C PRO A 214 20.11 -5.98 7.38
N PRO A 215 19.34 -5.73 8.46
CA PRO A 215 18.06 -5.01 8.38
C PRO A 215 18.22 -3.49 8.58
N ALA A 216 19.11 -2.83 7.84
CA ALA A 216 19.55 -1.46 8.12
C ALA A 216 18.41 -0.41 8.23
N MET A 217 17.44 -0.42 7.30
CA MET A 217 16.28 0.50 7.34
C MET A 217 15.43 0.27 8.60
N GLY A 218 15.20 -1.00 8.95
CA GLY A 218 14.47 -1.39 10.16
C GLY A 218 15.18 -0.91 11.43
N LEU A 219 16.50 -1.09 11.51
CA LEU A 219 17.30 -0.62 12.64
C LEU A 219 17.26 0.91 12.79
N SER A 220 17.32 1.65 11.69
CA SER A 220 17.18 3.12 11.71
C SER A 220 15.80 3.56 12.20
N LEU A 221 14.72 2.89 11.76
CA LEU A 221 13.37 3.13 12.27
C LEU A 221 13.29 2.85 13.79
N LEU A 222 13.86 1.74 14.25
CA LEU A 222 13.87 1.38 15.69
C LEU A 222 14.63 2.42 16.54
N LEU A 223 15.72 3.02 16.01
CA LEU A 223 16.40 4.13 16.70
C LEU A 223 15.51 5.37 16.79
N ARG A 224 14.72 5.68 15.75
CA ARG A 224 13.74 6.78 15.77
C ARG A 224 12.63 6.52 16.78
N THR A 225 12.05 5.33 16.78
CA THR A 225 10.98 4.97 17.72
C THR A 225 11.49 4.94 19.16
N HIS A 226 12.69 4.41 19.42
CA HIS A 226 13.33 4.48 20.74
C HIS A 226 13.50 5.93 21.22
N ARG A 227 13.96 6.85 20.35
CA ARG A 227 14.09 8.26 20.71
C ARG A 227 12.75 8.89 21.12
N ARG A 228 11.63 8.42 20.55
CA ARG A 228 10.28 8.91 20.88
C ARG A 228 9.70 8.29 22.15
N SER A 229 9.77 6.96 22.27
CA SER A 229 9.12 6.21 23.35
C SER A 229 10.00 6.07 24.60
N GLY A 230 11.32 6.17 24.45
CA GLY A 230 12.28 5.81 25.49
C GLY A 230 12.35 4.31 25.78
N ASP A 231 11.71 3.45 24.98
CA ASP A 231 11.63 2.00 25.26
C ASP A 231 13.02 1.34 25.15
N ALA A 232 13.51 0.83 26.27
CA ALA A 232 14.81 0.18 26.37
C ALA A 232 14.88 -1.13 25.55
N HIS A 233 13.76 -1.85 25.41
CA HIS A 233 13.74 -3.10 24.65
C HIS A 233 13.96 -2.84 23.15
N THR A 234 13.34 -1.79 22.61
CA THR A 234 13.57 -1.32 21.24
C THR A 234 15.06 -1.05 20.97
N LEU A 235 15.76 -0.37 21.90
CA LEU A 235 17.20 -0.15 21.77
C LEU A 235 18.02 -1.45 21.91
N ALA A 236 17.60 -2.37 22.77
CA ALA A 236 18.25 -3.67 22.93
C ALA A 236 18.22 -4.49 21.63
N MET A 237 17.10 -4.47 20.89
CA MET A 237 17.01 -5.12 19.57
C MET A 237 18.05 -4.56 18.59
N VAL A 238 18.20 -3.24 18.55
CA VAL A 238 19.17 -2.58 17.66
C VAL A 238 20.61 -2.93 18.05
N THR A 239 20.96 -2.69 19.31
CA THR A 239 22.33 -2.88 19.81
C THR A 239 22.78 -4.34 19.70
N LYS A 240 21.92 -5.30 20.08
CA LYS A 240 22.21 -6.73 19.94
C LYS A 240 22.42 -7.14 18.48
N THR A 241 21.61 -6.64 17.55
CA THR A 241 21.75 -6.94 16.12
C THR A 241 23.05 -6.39 15.56
N LEU A 242 23.36 -5.11 15.81
CA LEU A 242 24.61 -4.48 15.37
C LEU A 242 25.83 -5.19 15.98
N ASP A 243 25.79 -5.50 17.26
CA ASP A 243 26.88 -6.16 17.97
C ASP A 243 27.19 -7.55 17.39
N MET A 244 26.16 -8.34 17.11
CA MET A 244 26.31 -9.69 16.57
C MET A 244 26.75 -9.67 15.11
N MET A 245 26.27 -8.73 14.28
CA MET A 245 26.79 -8.55 12.92
C MET A 245 28.26 -8.15 12.91
N ALA A 246 28.66 -7.19 13.76
CA ALA A 246 30.06 -6.76 13.87
C ALA A 246 30.98 -7.82 14.50
N ALA A 247 30.43 -8.74 15.29
CA ALA A 247 31.17 -9.88 15.84
C ALA A 247 31.25 -11.06 14.86
N GLY A 248 30.27 -11.23 13.97
CA GLY A 248 30.18 -12.33 13.01
C GLY A 248 31.24 -12.29 11.91
N GLY A 249 31.26 -13.34 11.10
CA GLY A 249 32.08 -13.43 9.89
C GLY A 249 31.49 -12.71 8.67
N ILE A 250 30.25 -12.22 8.77
CA ILE A 250 29.67 -11.27 7.80
C ILE A 250 30.44 -9.95 7.73
N TYR A 251 31.11 -9.56 8.81
CA TYR A 251 32.02 -8.43 8.85
C TYR A 251 33.46 -8.90 8.59
N ASP A 252 34.13 -8.34 7.59
CA ASP A 252 35.51 -8.72 7.28
C ASP A 252 36.47 -8.12 8.33
N HIS A 253 36.84 -8.91 9.32
CA HIS A 253 37.70 -8.47 10.41
C HIS A 253 39.13 -8.07 9.98
N ILE A 254 39.58 -8.43 8.77
CA ILE A 254 40.94 -8.15 8.29
C ILE A 254 40.98 -6.92 7.36
N GLY A 255 40.05 -6.80 6.41
CA GLY A 255 40.00 -5.66 5.48
C GLY A 255 38.84 -4.69 5.68
N GLY A 256 37.86 -5.01 6.53
CA GLY A 256 36.68 -4.19 6.71
C GLY A 256 35.63 -4.36 5.61
N GLY A 257 34.49 -3.71 5.80
CA GLY A 257 33.30 -3.90 5.00
C GLY A 257 32.51 -5.15 5.39
N PHE A 258 31.23 -5.12 5.06
CA PHE A 258 30.29 -6.21 5.27
C PHE A 258 30.03 -6.95 3.97
N ALA A 259 29.92 -8.28 4.08
CA ALA A 259 29.30 -9.13 3.08
C ALA A 259 27.77 -8.95 3.09
N ARG A 260 27.12 -9.32 1.99
CA ARG A 260 25.70 -9.02 1.74
C ARG A 260 24.76 -9.68 2.75
N TYR A 261 24.98 -10.95 3.07
CA TYR A 261 24.14 -11.69 4.03
C TYR A 261 24.89 -12.88 4.64
N SER A 262 24.32 -13.44 5.71
CA SER A 262 24.80 -14.65 6.36
C SER A 262 23.91 -15.83 6.00
N THR A 263 24.51 -16.95 5.61
CA THR A 263 23.80 -18.21 5.36
C THR A 263 23.37 -18.91 6.65
N ASP A 264 23.98 -18.56 7.79
CA ASP A 264 23.62 -19.07 9.11
C ASP A 264 22.97 -17.99 10.01
N ALA A 265 22.34 -18.45 11.09
CA ALA A 265 21.64 -17.57 12.05
C ALA A 265 22.58 -16.78 12.97
N ARG A 266 23.87 -17.14 13.04
CA ARG A 266 24.85 -16.58 13.98
C ARG A 266 25.65 -15.42 13.39
N TRP A 267 25.40 -15.08 12.13
CA TRP A 267 26.19 -14.13 11.34
C TRP A 267 27.62 -14.63 11.05
N LEU A 268 27.88 -15.94 11.16
CA LEU A 268 29.24 -16.50 11.00
C LEU A 268 29.60 -16.71 9.53
N VAL A 269 28.73 -17.34 8.76
CA VAL A 269 29.06 -17.81 7.40
C VAL A 269 28.46 -16.84 6.38
N PRO A 270 29.26 -15.92 5.78
CA PRO A 270 28.75 -15.00 4.79
C PRO A 270 28.51 -15.68 3.45
N HIS A 271 27.66 -15.06 2.63
CA HIS A 271 27.81 -15.09 1.18
C HIS A 271 28.78 -13.95 0.83
N PHE A 272 30.03 -14.26 0.45
CA PHE A 272 31.19 -13.35 0.56
C PHE A 272 31.17 -12.10 -0.34
N GLU A 273 30.15 -11.97 -1.18
CA GLU A 273 29.83 -10.79 -1.98
C GLU A 273 29.73 -9.53 -1.10
N LYS A 274 30.34 -8.42 -1.54
CA LYS A 274 30.23 -7.11 -0.89
C LYS A 274 29.62 -6.09 -1.83
N MET A 275 28.49 -5.51 -1.43
CA MET A 275 27.78 -4.50 -2.21
C MET A 275 28.00 -3.10 -1.65
N LEU A 276 28.08 -2.10 -2.54
CA LEU A 276 28.22 -0.70 -2.15
C LEU A 276 27.05 -0.22 -1.29
N TYR A 277 25.81 -0.57 -1.68
CA TYR A 277 24.61 -0.12 -0.98
C TYR A 277 24.49 -0.71 0.44
N ASP A 278 24.81 -1.99 0.63
CA ASP A 278 24.77 -2.63 1.96
C ASP A 278 25.74 -1.93 2.91
N ASN A 279 26.96 -1.66 2.43
CA ASN A 279 27.98 -0.97 3.21
C ASN A 279 27.62 0.50 3.49
N ALA A 280 26.97 1.20 2.55
CA ALA A 280 26.46 2.56 2.77
C ALA A 280 25.41 2.59 3.89
N LEU A 281 24.40 1.71 3.80
CA LEU A 281 23.30 1.64 4.75
C LEU A 281 23.77 1.20 6.14
N LEU A 282 24.68 0.23 6.21
CA LEU A 282 25.27 -0.21 7.46
C LEU A 282 26.13 0.88 8.10
N ALA A 283 27.02 1.53 7.35
CA ALA A 283 27.83 2.62 7.89
C ALA A 283 26.95 3.72 8.49
N ARG A 284 25.86 4.10 7.81
CA ARG A 284 24.90 5.09 8.31
C ARG A 284 24.23 4.67 9.62
N VAL A 285 23.71 3.45 9.73
CA VAL A 285 23.04 3.03 10.97
C VAL A 285 24.02 2.85 12.14
N TYR A 286 25.28 2.50 11.90
CA TYR A 286 26.32 2.52 12.93
C TYR A 286 26.66 3.95 13.40
N VAL A 287 26.66 4.94 12.50
CA VAL A 287 26.77 6.36 12.88
C VAL A 287 25.60 6.78 13.77
N GLU A 288 24.37 6.43 13.38
CA GLU A 288 23.15 6.73 14.16
C GLU A 288 23.19 6.06 15.54
N ALA A 289 23.55 4.77 15.60
CA ALA A 289 23.70 4.03 16.84
C ALA A 289 24.77 4.64 17.75
N TYR A 290 25.90 5.13 17.20
CA TYR A 290 26.89 5.88 17.97
C TYR A 290 26.30 7.18 18.54
N GLN A 291 25.52 7.93 17.77
CA GLN A 291 24.89 9.16 18.27
C GLN A 291 23.94 8.88 19.45
N VAL A 292 23.16 7.79 19.38
CA VAL A 292 22.19 7.39 20.42
C VAL A 292 22.89 6.83 21.67
N THR A 293 23.83 5.90 21.50
CA THR A 293 24.39 5.11 22.61
C THR A 293 25.71 5.65 23.16
N LYS A 294 26.44 6.43 22.35
CA LYS A 294 27.82 6.87 22.62
C LYS A 294 28.85 5.74 22.73
N THR A 295 28.51 4.51 22.34
CA THR A 295 29.41 3.35 22.36
C THR A 295 30.49 3.49 21.28
N PRO A 296 31.79 3.59 21.63
CA PRO A 296 32.87 3.83 20.66
C PRO A 296 32.96 2.78 19.53
N ARG A 297 32.67 1.51 19.84
CA ARG A 297 32.70 0.42 18.86
C ARG A 297 31.86 0.69 17.61
N TYR A 298 30.70 1.35 17.74
CA TYR A 298 29.87 1.67 16.58
C TYR A 298 30.54 2.68 15.64
N ARG A 299 31.25 3.67 16.20
CA ARG A 299 32.09 4.57 15.43
C ARG A 299 33.23 3.80 14.74
N ASP A 300 33.86 2.87 15.44
CA ASP A 300 34.99 2.10 14.89
C ASP A 300 34.54 1.24 13.69
N VAL A 301 33.39 0.56 13.81
CA VAL A 301 32.81 -0.25 12.71
C VAL A 301 32.44 0.64 11.52
N ALA A 302 31.74 1.76 11.74
CA ALA A 302 31.42 2.70 10.65
C ALA A 302 32.69 3.22 9.96
N THR A 303 33.70 3.60 10.74
CA THR A 303 34.99 4.09 10.26
C THR A 303 35.72 3.03 9.42
N ASP A 304 35.72 1.78 9.87
CA ASP A 304 36.39 0.68 9.15
C ASP A 304 35.68 0.34 7.83
N VAL A 305 34.34 0.36 7.80
CA VAL A 305 33.55 0.23 6.55
C VAL A 305 33.88 1.35 5.57
N LEU A 306 33.83 2.61 6.00
CA LEU A 306 34.11 3.75 5.11
C LEU A 306 35.58 3.78 4.64
N ASN A 307 36.52 3.35 5.48
CA ASN A 307 37.92 3.20 5.09
C ASN A 307 38.13 2.07 4.08
N TYR A 308 37.40 0.95 4.20
CA TYR A 308 37.37 -0.09 3.18
C TYR A 308 36.91 0.49 1.83
N ILE A 309 35.80 1.25 1.84
CA ILE A 309 35.27 1.84 0.61
C ILE A 309 36.27 2.81 -0.04
N CYS A 310 36.88 3.70 0.75
CA CYS A 310 37.90 4.63 0.26
C CYS A 310 39.13 3.92 -0.32
N ARG A 311 39.49 2.76 0.24
CA ARG A 311 40.72 2.04 -0.11
C ARG A 311 40.56 1.07 -1.29
N GLU A 312 39.43 0.38 -1.36
CA GLU A 312 39.23 -0.75 -2.29
C GLU A 312 38.11 -0.52 -3.30
N MET A 313 37.12 0.31 -2.98
CA MET A 313 35.92 0.52 -3.80
C MET A 313 35.83 1.92 -4.39
N THR A 314 36.92 2.69 -4.41
CA THR A 314 36.96 4.05 -4.95
C THR A 314 37.90 4.13 -6.13
N GLY A 315 37.40 4.63 -7.26
CA GLY A 315 38.20 4.86 -8.46
C GLY A 315 39.00 6.17 -8.41
N PRO A 316 40.06 6.31 -9.24
CA PRO A 316 40.85 7.55 -9.33
C PRO A 316 40.03 8.80 -9.70
N GLU A 317 38.89 8.62 -10.35
CA GLU A 317 37.90 9.64 -10.71
C GLU A 317 37.08 10.15 -9.51
N GLY A 318 37.11 9.45 -8.38
CA GLY A 318 36.41 9.79 -7.15
C GLY A 318 35.02 9.13 -6.99
N GLY A 319 34.55 8.39 -7.99
CA GLY A 319 33.34 7.57 -7.89
C GLY A 319 33.58 6.26 -7.14
N PHE A 320 32.52 5.72 -6.54
CA PHE A 320 32.51 4.43 -5.87
C PHE A 320 32.05 3.31 -6.81
N TYR A 321 32.79 2.22 -6.81
CA TYR A 321 32.49 0.99 -7.54
C TYR A 321 31.33 0.21 -6.92
N SER A 322 30.65 -0.60 -7.73
CA SER A 322 29.35 -1.18 -7.37
C SER A 322 29.45 -2.38 -6.43
N SER A 323 30.35 -3.34 -6.71
CA SER A 323 30.44 -4.57 -5.92
C SER A 323 31.78 -5.30 -6.04
N THR A 324 32.02 -6.23 -5.10
CA THR A 324 33.07 -7.25 -5.18
C THR A 324 32.42 -8.64 -5.15
N ASP A 325 32.84 -9.52 -6.07
CA ASP A 325 32.37 -10.91 -6.20
C ASP A 325 32.69 -11.75 -4.94
N ALA A 326 31.96 -12.85 -4.76
CA ALA A 326 32.18 -13.83 -3.69
C ALA A 326 33.29 -14.83 -4.03
N ASP A 327 33.50 -15.10 -5.33
CA ASP A 327 34.43 -16.11 -5.83
C ASP A 327 35.85 -15.57 -6.04
N SER A 328 36.85 -16.35 -5.62
CA SER A 328 38.26 -16.15 -5.98
C SER A 328 38.83 -17.46 -6.51
N GLU A 329 39.40 -17.44 -7.71
CA GLU A 329 39.87 -18.64 -8.41
C GLU A 329 38.76 -19.71 -8.57
N GLY A 330 37.52 -19.28 -8.71
CA GLY A 330 36.35 -20.16 -8.85
C GLY A 330 35.91 -20.86 -7.56
N VAL A 331 36.43 -20.43 -6.40
CA VAL A 331 36.05 -20.93 -5.08
C VAL A 331 35.55 -19.76 -4.24
N GLU A 332 34.32 -19.86 -3.74
CA GLU A 332 33.71 -18.86 -2.87
C GLU A 332 34.55 -18.68 -1.59
N GLY A 333 34.75 -17.44 -1.13
CA GLY A 333 35.34 -17.17 0.18
C GLY A 333 36.85 -17.43 0.33
N LYS A 334 37.51 -18.11 -0.63
CA LYS A 334 38.94 -18.50 -0.59
C LYS A 334 39.88 -17.33 -0.26
N PHE A 335 39.54 -16.14 -0.74
CA PHE A 335 40.32 -14.92 -0.48
C PHE A 335 40.33 -14.52 1.02
N PHE A 336 39.23 -14.78 1.74
CA PHE A 336 38.96 -14.23 3.07
C PHE A 336 39.34 -15.15 4.24
N VAL A 337 39.41 -16.47 4.01
CA VAL A 337 39.63 -17.47 5.06
C VAL A 337 41.11 -17.72 5.37
N TRP A 338 41.37 -18.23 6.57
CA TRP A 338 42.73 -18.46 7.10
C TRP A 338 42.86 -19.79 7.83
N THR A 339 44.08 -20.32 7.86
CA THR A 339 44.49 -21.41 8.75
C THR A 339 45.52 -20.92 9.77
N PRO A 340 45.68 -21.58 10.93
CA PRO A 340 46.71 -21.20 11.90
C PRO A 340 48.13 -21.20 11.31
N THR A 341 48.42 -22.13 10.39
CA THR A 341 49.70 -22.21 9.68
C THR A 341 49.95 -20.97 8.83
N GLN A 342 48.96 -20.53 8.05
CA GLN A 342 49.07 -19.31 7.24
C GLN A 342 49.29 -18.06 8.11
N VAL A 343 48.60 -17.98 9.25
CA VAL A 343 48.81 -16.86 10.21
C VAL A 343 50.24 -16.88 10.74
N GLN A 344 50.76 -18.04 11.16
CA GLN A 344 52.12 -18.19 11.66
C GLN A 344 53.18 -17.83 10.61
N GLU A 345 52.96 -18.20 9.34
CA GLU A 345 53.85 -17.87 8.22
C GLU A 345 53.96 -16.35 7.96
N VAL A 346 52.84 -15.63 8.10
CA VAL A 346 52.80 -14.18 7.92
C VAL A 346 53.43 -13.46 9.12
N LEU A 347 53.04 -13.83 10.34
CA LEU A 347 53.46 -13.10 11.54
C LEU A 347 54.87 -13.43 11.99
N ARG A 348 55.35 -14.66 11.73
CA ARG A 348 56.66 -15.16 12.15
C ARG A 348 56.93 -14.97 13.65
N ASN A 349 55.86 -14.92 14.44
CA ASN A 349 55.87 -14.77 15.89
C ASN A 349 54.80 -15.70 16.46
N GLU A 350 55.23 -16.68 17.25
CA GLU A 350 54.36 -17.74 17.78
C GLU A 350 53.32 -17.20 18.76
N GLU A 351 53.71 -16.27 19.63
CA GLU A 351 52.83 -15.72 20.65
C GLU A 351 51.76 -14.80 20.04
N ASP A 352 52.13 -13.95 19.09
CA ASP A 352 51.18 -13.11 18.35
C ASP A 352 50.21 -13.96 17.53
N SER A 353 50.69 -15.03 16.89
CA SER A 353 49.85 -15.94 16.12
C SER A 353 48.88 -16.70 17.02
N ARG A 354 49.34 -17.18 18.18
CA ARG A 354 48.48 -17.83 19.19
C ARG A 354 47.37 -16.89 19.66
N ARG A 355 47.72 -15.65 20.02
CA ARG A 355 46.76 -14.64 20.47
C ARG A 355 45.75 -14.28 19.39
N LEU A 356 46.22 -14.06 18.16
CA LEU A 356 45.36 -13.70 17.04
C LEU A 356 44.40 -14.84 16.68
N CYS A 357 44.92 -16.07 16.56
CA CYS A 357 44.11 -17.23 16.23
C CYS A 357 43.01 -17.47 17.27
N ALA A 358 43.32 -17.31 18.55
CA ALA A 358 42.31 -17.41 19.61
C ALA A 358 41.30 -16.25 19.57
N LEU A 359 41.72 -15.03 19.27
CA LEU A 359 40.83 -13.87 19.20
C LEU A 359 39.83 -13.96 18.03
N TYR A 360 40.26 -14.53 16.91
CA TYR A 360 39.48 -14.59 15.68
C TYR A 360 38.89 -15.96 15.36
N ASP A 361 38.96 -16.90 16.32
CA ASP A 361 38.48 -18.29 16.15
C ASP A 361 39.09 -19.00 14.92
N ILE A 362 40.40 -18.80 14.72
CA ILE A 362 41.18 -19.48 13.68
C ILE A 362 41.75 -20.77 14.27
N THR A 363 41.14 -21.90 13.92
CA THR A 363 41.43 -23.21 14.52
C THR A 363 41.98 -24.19 13.49
N LYS A 364 42.58 -25.29 13.95
CA LYS A 364 43.09 -26.35 13.06
C LYS A 364 41.98 -27.13 12.37
N SER A 365 40.81 -27.28 13.00
CA SER A 365 39.65 -27.93 12.40
C SER A 365 38.93 -27.01 11.41
N GLY A 366 39.16 -25.71 11.51
CA GLY A 366 38.37 -24.70 10.84
C GLY A 366 37.01 -24.48 11.52
N ASN A 367 36.37 -23.36 11.18
CA ASN A 367 34.96 -23.11 11.45
C ASN A 367 34.11 -23.10 10.15
N TRP A 368 34.75 -23.30 8.99
CA TRP A 368 34.13 -23.43 7.67
C TRP A 368 35.04 -24.18 6.67
N GLU A 369 34.58 -25.32 6.14
CA GLU A 369 35.29 -26.12 5.12
C GLU A 369 36.79 -26.36 5.37
N HIS A 370 37.16 -26.76 6.60
CA HIS A 370 38.55 -26.98 7.05
C HIS A 370 39.45 -25.73 7.11
N THR A 371 38.86 -24.55 6.92
CA THR A 371 39.48 -23.24 7.13
C THR A 371 38.68 -22.44 8.16
N SER A 372 39.19 -21.29 8.58
CA SER A 372 38.46 -20.41 9.48
C SER A 372 38.12 -19.08 8.82
N ILE A 373 36.85 -18.71 8.95
CA ILE A 373 36.34 -17.35 8.79
C ILE A 373 36.68 -16.59 10.07
N PRO A 374 37.54 -15.56 10.02
CA PRO A 374 37.84 -14.75 11.18
C PRO A 374 36.57 -14.13 11.77
N ASN A 375 36.30 -14.34 13.05
CA ASN A 375 35.13 -13.79 13.74
C ASN A 375 35.43 -13.53 15.22
N ARG A 376 34.59 -12.77 15.90
CA ARG A 376 34.69 -12.43 17.33
C ARG A 376 33.41 -12.77 18.09
N LEU A 377 32.73 -13.86 17.70
CA LEU A 377 31.49 -14.30 18.35
C LEU A 377 31.70 -14.72 19.80
N GLN A 378 32.92 -15.17 20.14
CA GLN A 378 33.32 -15.36 21.53
C GLN A 378 33.69 -14.01 22.17
N PRO A 379 33.13 -13.64 23.34
CA PRO A 379 33.47 -12.41 24.03
C PRO A 379 34.98 -12.28 24.28
N ILE A 380 35.52 -11.08 24.07
CA ILE A 380 36.96 -10.84 24.20
C ILE A 380 37.46 -11.11 25.63
N GLU A 381 36.61 -10.87 26.63
CA GLU A 381 36.89 -11.11 28.04
C GLU A 381 37.13 -12.61 28.32
N ASP A 382 36.39 -13.49 27.63
CA ASP A 382 36.55 -14.93 27.78
C ASP A 382 37.81 -15.43 27.08
N VAL A 383 38.10 -14.91 25.89
CA VAL A 383 39.36 -15.22 25.18
C VAL A 383 40.56 -14.73 25.98
N ALA A 384 40.50 -13.50 26.52
CA ALA A 384 41.53 -12.93 27.37
C ALA A 384 41.79 -13.80 28.60
N ARG A 385 40.73 -14.26 29.28
CA ARG A 385 40.83 -15.17 30.43
C ARG A 385 41.48 -16.51 30.06
N GLN A 386 41.12 -17.09 28.91
CA GLN A 386 41.70 -18.34 28.41
C GLN A 386 43.21 -18.20 28.14
N LEU A 387 43.63 -17.03 27.66
CA LEU A 387 45.03 -16.74 27.33
C LEU A 387 45.83 -16.15 28.50
N GLN A 388 45.19 -15.92 29.65
CA GLN A 388 45.75 -15.24 30.83
C GLN A 388 46.27 -13.83 30.51
N LEU A 389 45.50 -13.09 29.72
CA LEU A 389 45.77 -11.71 29.30
C LEU A 389 44.59 -10.81 29.67
N THR A 390 44.79 -9.50 29.54
CA THR A 390 43.73 -8.51 29.56
C THR A 390 43.13 -8.32 28.14
N PRO A 391 41.87 -7.88 28.02
CA PRO A 391 41.28 -7.53 26.72
C PRO A 391 42.11 -6.50 25.94
N ASP A 392 42.69 -5.52 26.63
CA ASP A 392 43.52 -4.47 26.03
C ASP A 392 44.81 -5.05 25.41
N GLU A 393 45.46 -6.04 26.04
CA GLU A 393 46.62 -6.70 25.46
C GLU A 393 46.29 -7.47 24.17
N LEU A 394 45.11 -8.09 24.10
CA LEU A 394 44.63 -8.74 22.88
C LEU A 394 44.30 -7.73 21.77
N LEU A 395 43.62 -6.63 22.11
CA LEU A 395 43.32 -5.55 21.16
C LEU A 395 44.60 -4.89 20.65
N ASN A 396 45.59 -4.66 21.51
CA ASN A 396 46.90 -4.14 21.12
C ASN A 396 47.66 -5.09 20.20
N THR A 397 47.59 -6.41 20.48
CA THR A 397 48.15 -7.43 19.58
C THR A 397 47.47 -7.37 18.21
N ALA A 398 46.14 -7.44 18.17
CA ALA A 398 45.35 -7.39 16.95
C ALA A 398 45.62 -6.13 16.11
N SER A 399 45.65 -4.95 16.75
CA SER A 399 45.89 -3.66 16.07
C SER A 399 47.26 -3.61 15.40
N ARG A 400 48.28 -4.24 16.00
CA ARG A 400 49.63 -4.30 15.43
C ARG A 400 49.75 -5.29 14.27
N VAL A 401 49.07 -6.44 14.34
CA VAL A 401 49.29 -7.55 13.39
C VAL A 401 48.25 -7.64 12.27
N LYS A 402 47.03 -7.11 12.46
CA LYS A 402 45.98 -7.07 11.43
C LYS A 402 46.47 -6.44 10.11
N PRO A 403 47.23 -5.33 10.11
CA PRO A 403 47.79 -4.77 8.86
C PRO A 403 48.73 -5.73 8.12
N LEU A 404 49.50 -6.56 8.84
CA LEU A 404 50.41 -7.54 8.21
C LEU A 404 49.63 -8.65 7.50
N LEU A 405 48.55 -9.13 8.12
CA LEU A 405 47.63 -10.09 7.50
C LEU A 405 46.92 -9.51 6.29
N TYR A 406 46.51 -8.25 6.38
CA TYR A 406 45.91 -7.55 5.26
C TYR A 406 46.87 -7.46 4.07
N GLU A 407 48.12 -7.06 4.29
CA GLU A 407 49.14 -7.01 3.22
C GLU A 407 49.45 -8.39 2.65
N ALA A 408 49.49 -9.44 3.47
CA ALA A 408 49.62 -10.81 2.98
C ALA A 408 48.39 -11.26 2.16
N ARG A 409 47.17 -10.86 2.57
CA ARG A 409 45.94 -11.15 1.81
C ARG A 409 45.93 -10.49 0.44
N ARG A 410 46.45 -9.26 0.34
CA ARG A 410 46.55 -8.51 -0.93
C ARG A 410 47.43 -9.18 -1.99
N GLN A 411 48.29 -10.12 -1.59
CA GLN A 411 49.10 -10.91 -2.54
C GLN A 411 48.34 -12.13 -3.10
N ARG A 412 47.17 -12.47 -2.54
CA ARG A 412 46.29 -13.50 -3.09
C ARG A 412 45.56 -12.96 -4.33
N VAL A 413 45.05 -13.87 -5.17
CA VAL A 413 44.15 -13.48 -6.26
C VAL A 413 42.89 -12.86 -5.64
N PRO A 414 42.54 -11.59 -5.94
CA PRO A 414 41.33 -10.99 -5.39
C PRO A 414 40.08 -11.49 -6.11
N PRO A 415 38.90 -11.44 -5.46
CA PRO A 415 37.63 -11.62 -6.15
C PRO A 415 37.44 -10.56 -7.25
N GLY A 416 36.54 -10.84 -8.20
CA GLY A 416 36.21 -9.90 -9.27
C GLY A 416 35.68 -8.57 -8.72
N LEU A 417 36.21 -7.45 -9.21
CA LEU A 417 35.70 -6.11 -8.90
C LEU A 417 34.77 -5.69 -10.03
N ASP A 418 33.52 -5.35 -9.71
CA ASP A 418 32.63 -4.63 -10.61
C ASP A 418 32.88 -3.14 -10.43
N ASP A 419 33.66 -2.58 -11.35
CA ASP A 419 34.11 -1.19 -11.37
C ASP A 419 33.11 -0.23 -12.03
N LYS A 420 31.84 -0.65 -12.21
CA LYS A 420 30.76 0.26 -12.61
C LYS A 420 30.47 1.26 -11.49
N ILE A 421 30.23 2.51 -11.87
CA ILE A 421 29.73 3.56 -10.98
C ILE A 421 28.24 3.74 -11.27
N ILE A 422 27.39 3.45 -10.29
CA ILE A 422 25.92 3.61 -10.38
C ILE A 422 25.51 4.85 -9.57
N THR A 423 24.76 5.76 -10.19
CA THR A 423 24.36 7.04 -9.59
C THR A 423 23.61 6.84 -8.28
N SER A 424 22.59 5.97 -8.25
CA SER A 424 21.79 5.69 -7.06
C SER A 424 22.65 5.18 -5.88
N TRP A 425 23.51 4.19 -6.11
CA TRP A 425 24.34 3.59 -5.04
C TRP A 425 25.42 4.54 -4.54
N ASN A 426 25.98 5.35 -5.43
CA ASN A 426 26.90 6.40 -5.05
C ASN A 426 26.19 7.50 -4.23
N GLY A 427 24.93 7.83 -4.54
CA GLY A 427 24.12 8.74 -3.72
C GLY A 427 23.97 8.25 -2.27
N MET A 428 23.73 6.95 -2.06
CA MET A 428 23.65 6.35 -0.72
C MET A 428 25.00 6.39 0.01
N MET A 429 26.10 6.01 -0.65
CA MET A 429 27.43 6.05 -0.02
C MET A 429 27.89 7.48 0.27
N LEU A 430 27.57 8.43 -0.62
CA LEU A 430 27.80 9.86 -0.41
C LEU A 430 27.07 10.36 0.85
N SER A 431 25.80 9.98 1.03
CA SER A 431 25.04 10.26 2.27
C SER A 431 25.74 9.68 3.51
N ALA A 432 26.18 8.42 3.47
CA ALA A 432 26.87 7.78 4.59
C ALA A 432 28.20 8.48 4.96
N MET A 433 29.00 8.86 3.94
CA MET A 433 30.24 9.63 4.11
C MET A 433 29.98 11.02 4.69
N ALA A 434 28.94 11.72 4.22
CA ALA A 434 28.55 13.03 4.71
C ALA A 434 28.12 12.96 6.19
N GLU A 435 27.29 11.98 6.56
CA GLU A 435 26.86 11.79 7.94
C GLU A 435 28.02 11.44 8.88
N ALA A 436 28.92 10.55 8.46
CA ALA A 436 30.11 10.22 9.23
C ALA A 436 31.04 11.42 9.38
N ALA A 437 31.24 12.22 8.32
CA ALA A 437 32.03 13.46 8.40
C ALA A 437 31.44 14.44 9.42
N ARG A 438 30.12 14.64 9.37
CA ARG A 438 29.39 15.53 10.28
C ARG A 438 29.50 15.08 11.74
N VAL A 439 29.31 13.79 12.01
CA VAL A 439 29.27 13.26 13.38
C VAL A 439 30.65 13.04 13.97
N PHE A 440 31.59 12.49 13.19
CA PHE A 440 32.94 12.15 13.68
C PHE A 440 33.96 13.27 13.51
N GLY A 441 33.66 14.30 12.72
CA GLY A 441 34.56 15.42 12.44
C GLY A 441 35.75 15.03 11.54
N ASP A 442 35.64 13.94 10.76
CA ASP A 442 36.71 13.49 9.87
C ASP A 442 36.57 14.12 8.49
N VAL A 443 37.43 15.09 8.20
CA VAL A 443 37.46 15.84 6.94
C VAL A 443 37.74 14.96 5.71
N ARG A 444 38.32 13.77 5.88
CA ARG A 444 38.59 12.85 4.77
C ARG A 444 37.29 12.37 4.12
N TYR A 445 36.28 12.06 4.93
CA TYR A 445 34.98 11.61 4.43
C TYR A 445 34.23 12.74 3.73
N LEU A 446 34.27 13.96 4.26
CA LEU A 446 33.68 15.13 3.59
C LEU A 446 34.34 15.37 2.22
N ARG A 447 35.68 15.29 2.15
CA ARG A 447 36.42 15.45 0.90
C ARG A 447 36.05 14.37 -0.11
N GLN A 448 36.01 13.11 0.31
CA GLN A 448 35.64 12.00 -0.57
C GLN A 448 34.21 12.17 -1.09
N ALA A 449 33.24 12.46 -0.21
CA ALA A 449 31.85 12.71 -0.61
C ALA A 449 31.72 13.88 -1.61
N THR A 450 32.50 14.95 -1.39
CA THR A 450 32.56 16.12 -2.30
C THR A 450 33.12 15.72 -3.67
N GLN A 451 34.19 14.93 -3.72
CA GLN A 451 34.77 14.44 -4.97
C GLN A 451 33.80 13.56 -5.75
N THR A 452 33.09 12.67 -5.06
CA THR A 452 32.06 11.82 -5.68
C THR A 452 30.89 12.66 -6.22
N ALA A 453 30.39 13.62 -5.43
CA ALA A 453 29.33 14.53 -5.86
C ALA A 453 29.72 15.29 -7.13
N ASP A 454 30.93 15.84 -7.14
CA ASP A 454 31.52 16.54 -8.28
C ASP A 454 31.62 15.65 -9.52
N TYR A 455 32.07 14.40 -9.34
CA TYR A 455 32.16 13.43 -10.43
C TYR A 455 30.77 13.17 -11.05
N LEU A 456 29.77 12.84 -10.21
CA LEU A 456 28.41 12.55 -10.69
C LEU A 456 27.78 13.76 -11.37
N LEU A 457 27.87 14.96 -10.77
CA LEU A 457 27.30 16.18 -11.33
C LEU A 457 27.97 16.63 -12.63
N ARG A 458 29.21 16.22 -12.90
CA ARG A 458 29.93 16.55 -14.14
C ARG A 458 29.79 15.48 -15.22
N HIS A 459 29.84 14.20 -14.85
CA HIS A 459 29.95 13.08 -15.80
C HIS A 459 28.66 12.28 -15.96
N HIS A 460 27.81 12.25 -14.93
CA HIS A 460 26.50 11.60 -15.00
C HIS A 460 25.38 12.60 -15.31
N ALA A 461 25.62 13.91 -15.24
CA ALA A 461 24.67 14.90 -15.75
C ALA A 461 24.73 15.00 -17.28
N LYS A 462 23.57 14.95 -17.91
CA LYS A 462 23.35 15.23 -19.33
C LYS A 462 23.37 16.75 -19.59
N PRO A 463 23.52 17.19 -20.86
CA PRO A 463 23.47 18.62 -21.19
C PRO A 463 22.18 19.34 -20.77
N ASP A 464 21.06 18.63 -20.69
CA ASP A 464 19.77 19.16 -20.23
C ASP A 464 19.61 19.11 -18.70
N GLY A 465 20.60 18.57 -17.96
CA GLY A 465 20.60 18.44 -16.51
C GLY A 465 19.97 17.15 -15.97
N ARG A 466 19.39 16.28 -16.82
CA ARG A 466 18.96 14.93 -16.42
C ARG A 466 20.16 14.03 -16.16
N LEU A 467 19.94 12.88 -15.55
CA LEU A 467 21.00 11.97 -15.15
C LEU A 467 21.16 10.77 -16.11
N PHE A 468 22.40 10.30 -16.24
CA PHE A 468 22.74 8.95 -16.63
C PHE A 468 22.76 8.05 -15.40
N ARG A 469 22.43 6.78 -15.59
CA ARG A 469 22.44 5.79 -14.50
C ARG A 469 23.83 5.34 -14.12
N THR A 470 24.62 4.96 -15.13
CA THR A 470 25.86 4.21 -14.92
C THR A 470 27.00 4.77 -15.76
N SER A 471 28.22 4.69 -15.24
CA SER A 471 29.42 4.86 -16.03
C SER A 471 30.45 3.78 -15.74
N ARG A 472 31.27 3.50 -16.75
CA ARG A 472 32.44 2.65 -16.63
C ARG A 472 33.47 3.03 -17.67
N ALA A 473 34.75 2.99 -17.31
CA ALA A 473 35.87 3.33 -18.21
C ALA A 473 35.67 4.68 -18.93
N GLY A 474 35.15 5.68 -18.22
CA GLY A 474 34.92 7.03 -18.73
C GLY A 474 33.70 7.21 -19.64
N ARG A 475 32.87 6.17 -19.84
CA ARG A 475 31.65 6.23 -20.63
C ARG A 475 30.42 6.15 -19.71
N ALA A 476 29.71 7.27 -19.56
CA ALA A 476 28.39 7.31 -18.95
C ALA A 476 27.31 6.97 -19.98
N HIS A 477 26.31 6.17 -19.60
CA HIS A 477 25.22 5.76 -20.47
C HIS A 477 23.98 5.31 -19.67
N LEU A 478 22.91 5.01 -20.40
CA LEU A 478 21.55 4.69 -19.94
C LEU A 478 20.85 5.83 -19.20
N ASP A 479 19.57 5.99 -19.49
CA ASP A 479 18.73 6.95 -18.79
C ASP A 479 18.60 6.56 -17.32
N ALA A 480 18.69 7.56 -16.44
CA ALA A 480 18.54 7.36 -15.01
C ALA A 480 17.07 7.07 -14.61
N TYR A 481 16.92 6.27 -13.57
CA TYR A 481 15.64 5.88 -12.96
C TYR A 481 15.36 6.72 -11.72
N LEU A 482 14.15 6.58 -11.16
CA LEU A 482 13.72 7.29 -9.94
C LEU A 482 14.77 7.24 -8.82
N GLU A 483 15.35 6.07 -8.56
CA GLU A 483 16.35 5.87 -7.50
C GLU A 483 17.62 6.72 -7.68
N ASP A 484 18.04 6.96 -8.92
CA ASP A 484 19.24 7.74 -9.23
C ASP A 484 19.04 9.20 -8.85
N TYR A 485 17.85 9.75 -9.13
CA TYR A 485 17.48 11.11 -8.72
C TYR A 485 17.22 11.19 -7.21
N ALA A 486 16.45 10.26 -6.66
CA ALA A 486 16.05 10.27 -5.26
C ALA A 486 17.27 10.16 -4.32
N TYR A 487 18.14 9.19 -4.56
CA TYR A 487 19.26 8.91 -3.65
C TYR A 487 20.36 9.95 -3.79
N LEU A 488 20.62 10.45 -5.01
CA LEU A 488 21.56 11.55 -5.19
C LEU A 488 21.03 12.85 -4.59
N ALA A 489 19.74 13.16 -4.72
CA ALA A 489 19.14 14.33 -4.08
C ALA A 489 19.25 14.26 -2.56
N GLU A 490 18.90 13.13 -1.93
CA GLU A 490 19.07 12.94 -0.47
C GLU A 490 20.55 13.08 -0.06
N GLY A 491 21.46 12.44 -0.79
CA GLY A 491 22.90 12.53 -0.52
C GLY A 491 23.44 13.95 -0.63
N LEU A 492 23.03 14.72 -1.64
CA LEU A 492 23.45 16.11 -1.81
C LEU A 492 22.94 17.03 -0.70
N VAL A 493 21.73 16.77 -0.17
CA VAL A 493 21.24 17.47 1.04
C VAL A 493 22.12 17.11 2.24
N ASP A 494 22.42 15.82 2.46
CA ASP A 494 23.30 15.39 3.56
C ASP A 494 24.71 15.99 3.45
N LEU A 495 25.25 16.06 2.23
CA LEU A 495 26.56 16.66 1.96
C LEU A 495 26.60 18.15 2.30
N TYR A 496 25.57 18.91 1.92
CA TYR A 496 25.42 20.31 2.32
C TYR A 496 25.32 20.44 3.85
N GLU A 497 24.46 19.65 4.49
CA GLU A 497 24.26 19.67 5.94
C GLU A 497 25.51 19.22 6.73
N ALA A 498 26.41 18.46 6.10
CA ALA A 498 27.73 18.11 6.64
C ALA A 498 28.77 19.23 6.52
N GLY A 499 28.45 20.34 5.85
CA GLY A 499 29.31 21.53 5.74
C GLY A 499 29.92 21.75 4.35
N ALA A 500 29.46 21.07 3.31
CA ALA A 500 29.85 21.37 1.93
C ALA A 500 29.19 22.65 1.39
N ALA A 501 29.56 23.05 0.18
CA ALA A 501 29.07 24.27 -0.44
C ALA A 501 27.55 24.26 -0.69
N GLU A 502 26.91 25.43 -0.55
CA GLU A 502 25.48 25.64 -0.81
C GLU A 502 25.04 25.22 -2.22
N SER A 503 25.97 25.22 -3.20
CA SER A 503 25.73 24.75 -4.56
C SER A 503 25.22 23.31 -4.65
N TYR A 504 25.58 22.43 -3.71
CA TYR A 504 25.09 21.05 -3.67
C TYR A 504 23.61 20.99 -3.27
N LEU A 505 23.16 21.84 -2.35
CA LEU A 505 21.74 21.96 -1.99
C LEU A 505 20.90 22.46 -3.18
N PHE A 506 21.40 23.45 -3.93
CA PHE A 506 20.75 23.89 -5.17
C PHE A 506 20.76 22.82 -6.27
N ALA A 507 21.79 21.96 -6.33
CA ALA A 507 21.78 20.82 -7.22
C ALA A 507 20.70 19.81 -6.82
N ALA A 508 20.54 19.52 -5.52
CA ALA A 508 19.46 18.68 -5.01
C ALA A 508 18.07 19.25 -5.35
N ALA A 509 17.88 20.57 -5.23
CA ALA A 509 16.65 21.25 -5.62
C ALA A 509 16.30 21.05 -7.11
N ARG A 510 17.30 21.13 -8.02
CA ARG A 510 17.07 20.85 -9.44
C ARG A 510 16.68 19.39 -9.69
N LEU A 511 17.29 18.44 -8.97
CA LEU A 511 16.89 17.04 -9.06
C LEU A 511 15.46 16.82 -8.54
N ALA A 512 15.05 17.53 -7.49
CA ALA A 512 13.67 17.52 -7.00
C ALA A 512 12.66 18.04 -8.04
N ASP A 513 13.00 19.09 -8.80
CA ASP A 513 12.15 19.54 -9.90
C ASP A 513 12.00 18.47 -11.01
N TYR A 514 13.05 17.68 -11.29
CA TYR A 514 12.94 16.53 -12.21
C TYR A 514 12.11 15.39 -11.63
N LEU A 515 12.22 15.08 -10.33
CA LEU A 515 11.34 14.11 -9.66
C LEU A 515 9.86 14.49 -9.86
N MET A 516 9.54 15.77 -9.68
CA MET A 516 8.19 16.31 -9.84
C MET A 516 7.71 16.28 -11.29
N THR A 517 8.59 16.57 -12.25
CA THR A 517 8.20 16.73 -13.66
C THR A 517 8.11 15.38 -14.39
N ASP A 518 9.11 14.52 -14.20
CA ASP A 518 9.33 13.34 -15.02
C ASP A 518 8.80 12.04 -14.39
N PHE A 519 8.71 11.97 -13.06
CA PHE A 519 8.38 10.72 -12.35
C PHE A 519 7.06 10.74 -11.57
N ARG A 520 6.58 11.92 -11.15
CA ARG A 520 5.36 12.04 -10.33
C ARG A 520 4.13 11.43 -10.99
N ASP A 521 3.39 10.67 -10.19
CA ASP A 521 2.02 10.25 -10.49
C ASP A 521 1.04 11.29 -9.92
N GLU A 522 0.38 12.03 -10.81
CA GLU A 522 -0.56 13.09 -10.45
C GLU A 522 -1.93 12.54 -9.99
N GLU A 523 -2.29 11.33 -10.43
CA GLU A 523 -3.62 10.74 -10.15
C GLU A 523 -3.64 10.00 -8.80
N GLN A 524 -2.62 9.20 -8.53
CA GLN A 524 -2.60 8.31 -7.36
C GLN A 524 -1.58 8.71 -6.29
N GLY A 525 -0.73 9.70 -6.58
CA GLY A 525 0.41 10.07 -5.74
C GLY A 525 1.58 9.09 -5.88
N GLY A 526 2.74 9.47 -5.34
CA GLY A 526 3.98 8.72 -5.52
C GLY A 526 4.65 8.99 -6.87
N PHE A 527 5.56 8.10 -7.25
CA PHE A 527 6.47 8.24 -8.38
C PHE A 527 6.64 6.91 -9.12
N PHE A 528 6.66 6.98 -10.45
CA PHE A 528 7.02 5.87 -11.33
C PHE A 528 8.53 5.61 -11.29
N THR A 529 8.95 4.37 -11.47
CA THR A 529 10.38 3.99 -11.57
C THR A 529 11.05 4.65 -12.78
N THR A 530 10.33 4.78 -13.91
CA THR A 530 10.84 5.34 -15.16
C THR A 530 10.29 6.75 -15.41
N ALA A 531 11.08 7.60 -16.08
CA ALA A 531 10.66 8.93 -16.52
C ALA A 531 9.56 8.87 -17.61
N LYS A 532 8.78 9.94 -17.78
CA LYS A 532 7.72 10.04 -18.82
C LYS A 532 8.24 9.78 -20.25
N GLN A 533 9.49 10.16 -20.54
CA GLN A 533 10.11 10.03 -21.87
C GLN A 533 11.03 8.81 -21.98
N HIS A 534 11.04 7.92 -20.99
CA HIS A 534 11.84 6.69 -21.02
C HIS A 534 11.30 5.70 -22.08
N GLU A 535 12.09 4.68 -22.42
CA GLU A 535 11.65 3.55 -23.26
C GLU A 535 10.31 2.98 -22.75
N ALA A 536 9.35 2.81 -23.67
CA ALA A 536 8.04 2.25 -23.35
C ALA A 536 8.13 0.71 -23.24
N LEU A 537 7.83 0.20 -22.06
CA LEU A 537 7.72 -1.24 -21.76
C LEU A 537 6.25 -1.62 -21.55
N ILE A 538 5.97 -2.90 -21.30
CA ILE A 538 4.62 -3.42 -21.09
C ILE A 538 3.86 -2.77 -19.91
N LEU A 539 4.59 -2.15 -18.97
CA LEU A 539 4.05 -1.31 -17.90
C LEU A 539 5.12 -0.37 -17.32
N ARG A 540 4.70 0.73 -16.69
CA ARG A 540 5.57 1.57 -15.85
C ARG A 540 5.39 1.18 -14.39
N HIS A 541 6.46 0.69 -13.77
CA HIS A 541 6.43 0.20 -12.39
C HIS A 541 6.45 1.34 -11.36
N ARG A 542 6.01 1.03 -10.13
CA ARG A 542 6.09 1.89 -8.93
C ARG A 542 6.47 1.02 -7.74
N GLU A 543 7.66 1.22 -7.20
CA GLU A 543 8.12 0.49 -6.02
C GLU A 543 7.58 1.13 -4.72
N GLY A 544 6.92 0.32 -3.88
CA GLY A 544 6.39 0.77 -2.59
C GLY A 544 7.20 0.32 -1.38
N THR A 545 7.46 -0.99 -1.26
CA THR A 545 8.16 -1.59 -0.12
C THR A 545 9.66 -1.39 -0.20
N ASP A 546 10.33 -1.34 0.96
CA ASP A 546 11.78 -1.45 1.04
C ASP A 546 12.23 -2.86 0.61
N GLY A 547 13.31 -2.93 -0.17
CA GLY A 547 14.00 -4.15 -0.55
C GLY A 547 15.36 -4.27 0.14
N ALA A 548 16.37 -4.73 -0.60
CA ALA A 548 17.78 -4.63 -0.15
C ALA A 548 18.23 -3.16 -0.02
N THR A 549 17.62 -2.28 -0.81
CA THR A 549 17.73 -0.82 -0.72
C THR A 549 16.41 -0.24 -0.20
N PRO A 550 16.41 0.97 0.40
CA PRO A 550 15.16 1.65 0.73
C PRO A 550 14.32 1.87 -0.53
N SER A 551 13.00 1.99 -0.41
CA SER A 551 12.13 2.30 -1.56
C SER A 551 12.53 3.65 -2.19
N ALA A 552 12.68 3.66 -3.52
CA ALA A 552 12.98 4.91 -4.26
C ALA A 552 11.88 5.96 -4.07
N ASN A 553 10.61 5.54 -3.95
CA ASN A 553 9.49 6.41 -3.63
C ASN A 553 9.64 7.06 -2.24
N ALA A 554 10.03 6.26 -1.24
CA ALA A 554 10.20 6.74 0.12
C ALA A 554 11.39 7.72 0.24
N VAL A 555 12.50 7.46 -0.47
CA VAL A 555 13.64 8.39 -0.49
C VAL A 555 13.31 9.66 -1.26
N ALA A 556 12.58 9.58 -2.38
CA ALA A 556 12.09 10.77 -3.10
C ALA A 556 11.20 11.65 -2.20
N ALA A 557 10.27 11.02 -1.46
CA ALA A 557 9.44 11.71 -0.48
C ALA A 557 10.29 12.35 0.63
N SER A 558 11.32 11.66 1.14
CA SER A 558 12.24 12.19 2.15
C SER A 558 13.02 13.41 1.65
N ALA A 559 13.59 13.33 0.45
CA ALA A 559 14.32 14.44 -0.17
C ALA A 559 13.42 15.65 -0.41
N LEU A 560 12.22 15.45 -0.98
CA LEU A 560 11.23 16.51 -1.20
C LEU A 560 10.76 17.14 0.12
N ALA A 561 10.50 16.33 1.14
CA ALA A 561 10.12 16.81 2.46
C ALA A 561 11.22 17.72 3.04
N ARG A 562 12.48 17.29 3.05
CA ARG A 562 13.59 18.10 3.58
C ARG A 562 13.83 19.37 2.75
N LEU A 563 13.84 19.25 1.43
CA LEU A 563 14.00 20.39 0.52
C LEU A 563 12.85 21.40 0.66
N SER A 564 11.64 20.96 0.97
CA SER A 564 10.50 21.87 1.20
C SER A 564 10.75 22.85 2.34
N PHE A 565 11.47 22.44 3.39
CA PHE A 565 11.85 23.32 4.51
C PHE A 565 13.07 24.18 4.17
N HIS A 566 14.05 23.65 3.43
CA HIS A 566 15.20 24.44 2.97
C HIS A 566 14.79 25.60 2.04
N PHE A 567 13.77 25.41 1.22
CA PHE A 567 13.36 26.36 0.16
C PHE A 567 11.97 26.98 0.36
N ASP A 568 11.25 26.66 1.43
CA ASP A 568 9.86 27.09 1.70
C ASP A 568 8.89 26.77 0.54
N ARG A 569 8.92 25.51 0.08
CA ARG A 569 8.18 25.00 -1.09
C ARG A 569 7.08 24.00 -0.69
N ASP A 570 5.86 24.51 -0.48
CA ASP A 570 4.71 23.67 -0.07
C ASP A 570 4.30 22.61 -1.12
N ASP A 571 4.53 22.86 -2.40
CA ASP A 571 4.26 21.89 -3.45
C ASP A 571 5.10 20.60 -3.31
N TRP A 572 6.37 20.73 -2.93
CA TRP A 572 7.22 19.57 -2.60
C TRP A 572 6.78 18.86 -1.33
N ARG A 573 6.37 19.63 -0.29
CA ARG A 573 5.81 19.05 0.94
C ARG A 573 4.56 18.22 0.66
N ARG A 574 3.62 18.75 -0.14
CA ARG A 574 2.41 18.04 -0.54
C ARG A 574 2.71 16.79 -1.38
N ALA A 575 3.71 16.86 -2.26
CA ALA A 575 4.14 15.70 -3.04
C ALA A 575 4.72 14.59 -2.17
N ALA A 576 5.57 14.94 -1.18
CA ALA A 576 6.07 13.99 -0.20
C ALA A 576 4.94 13.34 0.60
N THR A 577 3.98 14.12 1.09
CA THR A 577 2.78 13.61 1.77
C THR A 577 1.96 12.66 0.88
N ALA A 578 1.74 13.03 -0.38
CA ALA A 578 0.99 12.21 -1.33
C ALA A 578 1.69 10.88 -1.61
N ALA A 579 3.03 10.87 -1.75
CA ALA A 579 3.81 9.67 -1.98
C ALA A 579 3.71 8.66 -0.82
N ILE A 580 3.74 9.15 0.43
CA ILE A 580 3.55 8.28 1.60
C ILE A 580 2.11 7.76 1.68
N ARG A 581 1.13 8.62 1.45
CA ARG A 581 -0.29 8.24 1.51
C ARG A 581 -0.66 7.20 0.46
N ALA A 582 -0.07 7.24 -0.73
CA ALA A 582 -0.29 6.26 -1.80
C ALA A 582 -0.16 4.83 -1.25
N TYR A 583 0.89 4.55 -0.49
CA TYR A 583 1.13 3.22 0.08
C TYR A 583 0.49 2.98 1.45
N GLY A 584 -0.33 3.92 1.94
CA GLY A 584 -0.79 3.91 3.33
C GLY A 584 -1.50 2.62 3.75
N ARG A 585 -2.34 2.04 2.87
CA ARG A 585 -3.05 0.78 3.17
C ARG A 585 -2.09 -0.40 3.35
N GLN A 586 -1.04 -0.43 2.53
CA GLN A 586 -0.01 -1.47 2.59
C GLN A 586 0.89 -1.26 3.80
N MET A 587 1.24 -0.01 4.12
CA MET A 587 1.99 0.36 5.32
C MET A 587 1.27 -0.07 6.60
N THR A 588 -0.04 0.13 6.71
CA THR A 588 -0.81 -0.34 7.88
C THR A 588 -0.84 -1.87 7.98
N ARG A 589 -0.83 -2.58 6.84
CA ARG A 589 -0.90 -4.05 6.82
C ARG A 589 0.47 -4.72 7.04
N TYR A 590 1.54 -4.12 6.52
CA TYR A 590 2.89 -4.67 6.50
C TYR A 590 3.93 -3.60 6.90
N PRO A 591 3.80 -2.95 8.07
CA PRO A 591 4.60 -1.78 8.44
C PRO A 591 6.11 -2.02 8.40
N ARG A 592 6.57 -3.24 8.71
CA ARG A 592 7.99 -3.61 8.65
C ARG A 592 8.62 -3.44 7.26
N ALA A 593 7.85 -3.67 6.21
CA ALA A 593 8.30 -3.56 4.82
C ALA A 593 8.37 -2.12 4.31
N PHE A 594 8.05 -1.13 5.15
CA PHE A 594 7.98 0.30 4.80
C PHE A 594 8.76 1.17 5.80
N ALA A 595 9.88 0.66 6.32
CA ALA A 595 10.65 1.33 7.36
C ALA A 595 11.15 2.73 6.94
N LYS A 596 11.62 2.90 5.69
CA LYS A 596 12.00 4.23 5.17
C LYS A 596 10.78 5.15 5.05
N SER A 597 9.63 4.66 4.57
CA SER A 597 8.39 5.45 4.50
C SER A 597 7.91 5.89 5.88
N LEU A 598 8.01 5.03 6.88
CA LEU A 598 7.68 5.35 8.27
C LEU A 598 8.64 6.39 8.88
N ALA A 599 9.92 6.39 8.49
CA ALA A 599 10.83 7.48 8.84
C ALA A 599 10.43 8.82 8.22
N VAL A 600 9.81 8.82 7.04
CA VAL A 600 9.23 10.05 6.43
C VAL A 600 7.93 10.45 7.11
N VAL A 601 7.09 9.49 7.53
CA VAL A 601 5.92 9.77 8.38
C VAL A 601 6.38 10.52 9.62
N ASP A 602 7.33 9.97 10.37
CA ASP A 602 7.92 10.59 11.56
C ASP A 602 8.39 12.03 11.29
N PHE A 603 9.12 12.26 10.20
CA PHE A 603 9.57 13.60 9.81
C PHE A 603 8.40 14.58 9.55
N LEU A 604 7.39 14.16 8.79
CA LEU A 604 6.28 15.02 8.37
C LEU A 604 5.26 15.26 9.48
N THR A 605 5.10 14.33 10.43
CA THR A 605 4.17 14.47 11.57
C THR A 605 4.82 15.14 12.76
N GLU A 606 6.09 14.85 13.07
CA GLU A 606 6.81 15.52 14.16
C GLU A 606 7.19 16.97 13.80
N GLY A 607 7.49 17.19 12.51
CA GLY A 607 8.11 18.41 12.00
C GLY A 607 9.61 18.50 12.35
N PRO A 608 10.43 19.16 11.51
CA PRO A 608 11.86 19.24 11.75
C PRO A 608 12.24 20.18 12.89
N VAL A 609 13.40 19.92 13.49
CA VAL A 609 14.18 20.93 14.21
C VAL A 609 15.06 21.66 13.21
N GLU A 610 14.80 22.95 13.03
CA GLU A 610 15.52 23.78 12.06
C GLU A 610 16.69 24.50 12.75
N LEU A 611 17.88 24.33 12.21
CA LEU A 611 19.15 24.76 12.80
C LEU A 611 19.84 25.72 11.86
N ALA A 612 19.84 27.00 12.21
CA ALA A 612 20.53 28.05 11.44
C ALA A 612 21.82 28.47 12.15
N PHE A 613 22.94 28.12 11.54
CA PHE A 613 24.27 28.52 11.98
C PHE A 613 24.70 29.80 11.27
N ILE A 614 25.01 30.86 12.02
CA ILE A 614 25.47 32.14 11.48
C ILE A 614 26.88 32.40 11.99
N GLY A 615 27.86 32.50 11.08
CA GLY A 615 29.24 32.78 11.46
C GLY A 615 30.23 32.61 10.31
N ASN A 616 31.47 33.07 10.52
CA ASN A 616 32.55 32.84 9.57
C ASN A 616 33.23 31.50 9.86
N ALA A 617 33.41 30.66 8.84
CA ALA A 617 34.05 29.34 8.95
C ALA A 617 35.50 29.38 9.50
N VAL A 618 36.18 30.53 9.43
CA VAL A 618 37.55 30.71 9.94
C VAL A 618 37.60 30.83 11.47
N GLN A 619 36.46 31.06 12.15
CA GLN A 619 36.38 31.12 13.61
C GLN A 619 36.08 29.72 14.16
N GLY A 620 37.02 29.12 14.89
CA GLY A 620 36.88 27.78 15.48
C GLY A 620 35.67 27.59 16.41
N SER A 621 35.05 28.68 16.88
CA SER A 621 33.81 28.64 17.68
C SER A 621 32.59 28.16 16.88
N LEU A 622 32.51 28.40 15.56
CA LEU A 622 31.40 27.88 14.75
C LEU A 622 31.45 26.34 14.64
N SER A 623 32.64 25.79 14.39
CA SER A 623 32.85 24.35 14.35
C SER A 623 32.52 23.66 15.67
N SER A 624 32.77 24.33 16.81
CA SER A 624 32.39 23.79 18.12
C SER A 624 30.86 23.70 18.31
N LEU A 625 30.11 24.69 17.83
CA LEU A 625 28.63 24.65 17.84
C LEU A 625 28.10 23.53 16.94
N GLN A 626 28.64 23.42 15.72
CA GLN A 626 28.27 22.35 14.78
C GLN A 626 28.56 20.97 15.35
N GLN A 627 29.73 20.79 15.98
CA GLN A 627 30.09 19.53 16.62
C GLN A 627 29.16 19.19 17.79
N ALA A 628 28.79 20.17 18.62
CA ALA A 628 27.85 19.95 19.72
C ALA A 628 26.48 19.47 19.22
N VAL A 629 25.96 20.09 18.14
CA VAL A 629 24.74 19.61 17.47
C VAL A 629 24.93 18.22 16.88
N ALA A 630 26.06 17.96 16.23
CA ALA A 630 26.32 16.69 15.56
C ALA A 630 26.43 15.51 16.55
N GLN A 631 26.73 15.77 17.82
CA GLN A 631 26.65 14.76 18.87
C GLN A 631 25.21 14.40 19.25
N CYS A 632 24.20 15.22 18.98
CA CYS A 632 22.81 14.86 19.28
C CYS A 632 22.22 14.00 18.15
N TYR A 633 21.51 12.92 18.52
CA TYR A 633 20.70 12.18 17.55
C TYR A 633 19.46 12.99 17.18
N LEU A 634 19.52 13.66 16.04
CA LEU A 634 18.45 14.48 15.46
C LEU A 634 18.08 13.92 14.08
N PRO A 635 17.18 12.93 14.03
CA PRO A 635 16.79 12.29 12.78
C PRO A 635 15.83 13.14 11.93
N ASN A 636 15.16 14.13 12.56
CA ASN A 636 14.26 15.09 11.92
C ASN A 636 14.86 16.51 12.02
N ARG A 637 15.94 16.76 11.28
CA ARG A 637 16.66 18.03 11.31
C ARG A 637 16.70 18.68 9.93
N ILE A 638 16.89 20.00 9.94
CA ILE A 638 17.22 20.82 8.78
C ILE A 638 18.35 21.74 9.21
N ILE A 639 19.50 21.71 8.51
CA ILE A 639 20.68 22.51 8.86
C ILE A 639 20.98 23.51 7.75
N ALA A 640 21.00 24.80 8.06
CA ALA A 640 21.53 25.82 7.16
C ALA A 640 22.70 26.58 7.78
N VAL A 641 23.70 26.92 6.96
CA VAL A 641 24.90 27.64 7.40
C VAL A 641 25.01 28.93 6.60
N GLY A 642 24.90 30.06 7.28
CA GLY A 642 25.02 31.40 6.72
C GLY A 642 26.34 32.07 7.12
N SER A 643 26.93 32.80 6.17
CA SER A 643 28.09 33.65 6.41
C SER A 643 27.71 35.12 6.26
N PRO A 644 28.11 36.01 7.19
CA PRO A 644 27.95 37.45 7.01
C PRO A 644 28.66 38.02 5.77
N LEU A 645 29.66 37.30 5.24
CA LEU A 645 30.45 37.72 4.07
C LEU A 645 29.78 37.37 2.74
N THR A 646 28.97 36.30 2.74
CA THR A 646 28.27 35.78 1.56
C THR A 646 26.83 35.46 1.97
N PRO A 647 25.93 36.45 1.93
CA PRO A 647 24.54 36.25 2.30
C PRO A 647 23.89 35.18 1.41
N SER A 648 23.27 34.19 2.04
CA SER A 648 22.51 33.13 1.36
C SER A 648 21.07 33.60 1.08
N SER A 649 20.46 33.07 0.02
CA SER A 649 19.05 33.28 -0.30
C SER A 649 18.12 32.30 0.41
N LEU A 650 18.63 31.36 1.21
CA LEU A 650 17.80 30.36 1.89
C LEU A 650 16.87 31.02 2.91
N PRO A 651 15.56 30.72 2.88
CA PRO A 651 14.58 31.24 3.85
C PRO A 651 15.01 31.06 5.32
N LEU A 652 15.62 29.93 5.65
CA LEU A 652 16.08 29.62 7.01
C LEU A 652 17.24 30.52 7.49
N LEU A 653 17.91 31.25 6.61
CA LEU A 653 19.02 32.15 7.00
C LEU A 653 18.61 33.62 6.99
N LYS A 654 17.41 33.93 6.49
CA LYS A 654 16.91 35.30 6.40
C LYS A 654 16.68 35.91 7.79
N ASP A 655 17.04 37.19 7.93
CA ASP A 655 16.83 38.02 9.12
C ASP A 655 17.40 37.46 10.44
N ARG A 656 18.49 36.67 10.34
CA ARG A 656 19.20 36.07 11.47
C ARG A 656 20.63 36.61 11.57
N PRO A 657 20.88 37.71 12.31
CA PRO A 657 22.22 38.27 12.48
C PRO A 657 23.08 37.43 13.43
N ALA A 658 24.40 37.62 13.41
CA ALA A 658 25.28 37.05 14.45
C ALA A 658 25.01 37.73 15.81
N ALA A 659 24.77 36.95 16.87
CA ALA A 659 24.53 37.48 18.21
C ALA A 659 25.81 38.07 18.80
N SER A 660 25.80 39.38 19.07
CA SER A 660 26.97 40.12 19.59
C SER A 660 28.25 39.94 18.75
N GLY A 661 28.12 39.70 17.44
CA GLY A 661 29.25 39.47 16.53
C GLY A 661 29.95 38.11 16.69
N LEU A 662 29.39 37.18 17.49
CA LEU A 662 29.92 35.83 17.68
C LEU A 662 29.17 34.82 16.80
N PRO A 663 29.82 33.71 16.40
CA PRO A 663 29.13 32.60 15.77
C PRO A 663 27.96 32.12 16.62
N SER A 664 26.80 31.98 15.99
CA SER A 664 25.52 31.80 16.66
C SER A 664 24.74 30.65 16.03
N LEU A 665 24.09 29.86 16.88
CA LEU A 665 23.13 28.84 16.49
C LEU A 665 21.71 29.30 16.85
N TYR A 666 20.84 29.37 15.86
CA TYR A 666 19.41 29.53 16.03
C TYR A 666 18.74 28.16 15.93
N ILE A 667 17.95 27.81 16.95
CA ILE A 667 17.12 26.59 16.97
C ILE A 667 15.68 27.05 16.80
N CYS A 668 15.04 26.61 15.72
CA CYS A 668 13.69 27.00 15.32
C CYS A 668 12.80 25.77 15.14
N ARG A 669 11.51 25.95 15.44
CA ARG A 669 10.46 24.97 15.21
C ARG A 669 9.14 25.69 14.94
N ASN A 670 8.40 25.27 13.92
CA ASN A 670 7.10 25.86 13.56
C ASN A 670 7.15 27.41 13.48
N TYR A 671 8.12 27.94 12.73
CA TYR A 671 8.34 29.38 12.54
C TYR A 671 8.69 30.18 13.81
N THR A 672 8.95 29.51 14.94
CA THR A 672 9.36 30.14 16.19
C THR A 672 10.80 29.74 16.52
N CYS A 673 11.67 30.71 16.78
CA CYS A 673 13.06 30.47 17.13
C CYS A 673 13.33 30.82 18.60
N ARG A 674 14.23 30.06 19.24
CA ARG A 674 14.81 30.41 20.54
C ARG A 674 15.83 31.56 20.40
N GLN A 675 16.25 32.11 21.54
CA GLN A 675 17.40 33.02 21.58
C GLN A 675 18.67 32.33 21.02
N PRO A 676 19.53 33.05 20.28
CA PRO A 676 20.71 32.46 19.66
C PRO A 676 21.72 31.96 20.68
N ILE A 677 22.25 30.76 20.45
CA ILE A 677 23.24 30.11 21.30
C ILE A 677 24.64 30.35 20.72
N THR A 678 25.55 30.87 21.55
CA THR A 678 26.97 31.10 21.20
C THR A 678 27.93 30.19 21.95
N ASP A 679 27.46 29.52 23.03
CA ASP A 679 28.24 28.56 23.82
C ASP A 679 27.82 27.11 23.48
N PRO A 680 28.73 26.30 22.91
CA PRO A 680 28.46 24.89 22.58
C PRO A 680 27.96 24.04 23.75
N ARG A 681 28.30 24.39 24.99
CA ARG A 681 27.89 23.63 26.19
C ARG A 681 26.38 23.69 26.43
N LEU A 682 25.69 24.71 25.92
CA LEU A 682 24.25 24.92 26.09
C LEU A 682 23.41 24.21 25.01
N VAL A 683 24.05 23.71 23.94
CA VAL A 683 23.36 23.14 22.77
C VAL A 683 22.55 21.90 23.13
N THR A 684 23.17 20.93 23.83
CA THR A 684 22.53 19.66 24.18
C THR A 684 21.29 19.88 25.05
N GLU A 685 21.40 20.74 26.07
CA GLU A 685 20.29 21.07 26.95
C GLU A 685 19.14 21.76 26.20
N ALA A 686 19.45 22.70 25.29
CA ALA A 686 18.46 23.38 24.48
C ALA A 686 17.68 22.40 23.59
N LEU A 687 18.39 21.45 22.96
CA LEU A 687 17.79 20.42 22.10
C LEU A 687 16.97 19.40 22.90
N GLN A 688 17.39 19.03 24.12
CA GLN A 688 16.63 18.11 24.99
C GLN A 688 15.35 18.73 25.57
N THR A 689 15.39 20.01 25.94
CA THR A 689 14.22 20.71 26.49
C THR A 689 13.09 20.81 25.46
N ASP A 690 13.44 21.07 24.19
CA ASP A 690 12.47 21.09 23.08
C ASP A 690 11.85 19.71 22.80
N GLN A 691 12.60 18.62 23.01
CA GLN A 691 12.07 17.26 22.88
C GLN A 691 11.02 16.96 23.96
N SER A 692 11.28 17.34 25.21
CA SER A 692 10.36 17.08 26.33
C SER A 692 9.05 17.87 26.24
N THR A 693 9.08 19.05 25.60
CA THR A 693 7.90 19.93 25.46
C THR A 693 6.98 19.42 24.36
N SER A 694 7.54 18.87 23.27
CA SER A 694 6.77 18.26 22.17
C SER A 694 6.05 16.96 22.56
N LEU A 695 6.63 16.18 23.49
CA LEU A 695 6.04 14.91 23.97
C LEU A 695 4.87 15.12 24.95
N LYS A 696 4.74 16.31 25.57
CA LYS A 696 3.74 16.59 26.62
C LYS A 696 2.44 17.22 26.12
N LEU A 697 2.38 17.66 24.86
CA LEU A 697 1.30 18.54 24.37
C LEU A 697 0.14 17.82 23.67
N GLU A 698 0.22 16.52 23.35
CA GLU A 698 -0.79 15.87 22.51
C GLU A 698 -1.09 14.43 22.96
N ASN A 699 -2.33 14.18 23.38
CA ASN A 699 -2.83 12.84 23.78
C ASN A 699 -3.47 12.08 22.59
N GLU A 700 -3.49 12.64 21.38
CA GLU A 700 -3.96 11.96 20.16
C GLU A 700 -2.81 11.72 19.18
N PRO A 701 -2.73 10.54 18.53
CA PRO A 701 -1.66 10.26 17.57
C PRO A 701 -1.79 11.16 16.35
N ARG A 702 -0.69 11.82 15.97
CA ARG A 702 -0.66 12.68 14.79
C ARG A 702 -0.86 11.85 13.53
N MET A 703 -1.53 12.45 12.55
CA MET A 703 -1.90 11.76 11.33
C MET A 703 -1.48 12.54 10.10
N LEU A 704 -0.73 11.87 9.23
CA LEU A 704 -0.37 12.36 7.91
C LEU A 704 -1.58 12.22 6.99
N SER A 705 -2.41 13.27 6.96
CA SER A 705 -3.63 13.32 6.14
C SER A 705 -3.40 14.03 4.80
N GLY A 706 -4.34 13.83 3.87
CA GLY A 706 -4.33 14.53 2.58
C GLY A 706 -4.66 15.99 2.69
N ALA A 707 -4.47 16.71 1.58
CA ALA A 707 -5.16 18.00 1.42
C ALA A 707 -6.67 17.74 1.52
N ARG A 708 -7.27 18.13 2.64
CA ARG A 708 -8.71 18.07 2.85
C ARG A 708 -9.32 19.33 2.26
N LEU A 709 -10.44 19.17 1.56
CA LEU A 709 -11.24 20.28 1.05
C LEU A 709 -11.75 21.09 2.25
N PRO A 710 -11.33 22.36 2.40
CA PRO A 710 -11.79 23.19 3.49
C PRO A 710 -13.25 23.60 3.28
N GLY A 711 -13.94 23.80 4.39
CA GLY A 711 -15.32 24.29 4.39
C GLY A 711 -16.36 23.18 4.37
N GLN A 712 -17.61 23.61 4.24
CA GLN A 712 -18.78 22.80 4.54
C GLN A 712 -19.99 23.35 3.75
N ALA A 713 -21.06 22.57 3.59
CA ALA A 713 -22.29 23.04 2.97
C ALA A 713 -22.85 24.26 3.72
N THR A 714 -23.31 25.29 3.01
CA THR A 714 -23.90 26.49 3.63
C THR A 714 -25.25 26.80 3.03
N THR A 715 -26.10 27.53 3.76
CA THR A 715 -27.39 28.02 3.27
C THR A 715 -27.23 28.80 1.96
N GLN A 716 -26.24 29.70 1.89
CA GLN A 716 -25.99 30.48 0.69
C GLN A 716 -25.48 29.62 -0.47
N GLY A 717 -24.52 28.73 -0.23
CA GLY A 717 -23.96 27.87 -1.27
C GLY A 717 -25.02 26.92 -1.86
N THR A 718 -25.74 26.20 -1.00
CA THR A 718 -26.82 25.29 -1.46
C THR A 718 -27.95 26.04 -2.18
N ALA A 719 -28.30 27.26 -1.78
CA ALA A 719 -29.24 28.10 -2.51
C ALA A 719 -28.69 28.58 -3.87
N ASN A 720 -27.40 28.91 -3.95
CA ASN A 720 -26.74 29.26 -5.21
C ASN A 720 -26.73 28.09 -6.20
N TYR A 721 -26.45 26.88 -5.70
CA TYR A 721 -26.52 25.65 -6.48
C TYR A 721 -27.93 25.45 -7.06
N ALA A 722 -28.96 25.55 -6.22
CA ALA A 722 -30.35 25.47 -6.63
C ALA A 722 -30.72 26.54 -7.68
N SER A 723 -30.32 27.79 -7.46
CA SER A 723 -30.55 28.89 -8.42
C SER A 723 -29.88 28.63 -9.77
N ARG A 724 -28.63 28.14 -9.76
CA ARG A 724 -27.88 27.79 -10.97
C ARG A 724 -28.59 26.71 -11.79
N ILE A 725 -29.11 25.67 -11.14
CA ILE A 725 -29.83 24.60 -11.84
C ILE A 725 -31.14 25.13 -12.43
N LEU A 726 -31.93 25.88 -11.64
CA LEU A 726 -33.19 26.47 -12.12
C LEU A 726 -32.97 27.36 -13.35
N SER A 727 -31.85 28.11 -13.39
CA SER A 727 -31.51 28.94 -14.55
C SER A 727 -31.12 28.14 -15.80
N ARG A 728 -30.53 26.95 -15.63
CA ARG A 728 -30.06 26.10 -16.75
C ARG A 728 -31.18 25.25 -17.35
N SER A 729 -32.16 24.82 -16.56
CA SER A 729 -33.19 23.88 -17.04
C SER A 729 -34.26 24.54 -17.90
N GLY A 730 -34.55 25.83 -17.70
CA GLY A 730 -35.67 26.53 -18.36
C GLY A 730 -37.06 25.97 -18.01
N GLN A 731 -37.13 25.04 -17.04
CA GLN A 731 -38.35 24.33 -16.67
C GLN A 731 -38.89 24.89 -15.35
N ALA A 732 -40.07 25.53 -15.39
CA ALA A 732 -40.68 26.20 -14.23
C ALA A 732 -40.98 25.26 -13.05
N ASN A 733 -41.20 23.96 -13.31
CA ASN A 733 -41.59 23.00 -12.28
C ASN A 733 -40.43 22.47 -11.44
N LEU A 734 -39.17 22.63 -11.87
CA LEU A 734 -38.00 22.11 -11.14
C LEU A 734 -37.86 22.72 -9.73
N ALA A 735 -38.43 23.90 -9.51
CA ALA A 735 -38.50 24.53 -8.19
C ALA A 735 -39.24 23.67 -7.15
N GLN A 736 -40.18 22.82 -7.58
CA GLN A 736 -40.94 21.91 -6.73
C GLN A 736 -40.11 20.68 -6.31
N GLY A 737 -39.04 20.37 -7.06
CA GLY A 737 -38.06 19.33 -6.75
C GLY A 737 -37.02 19.74 -5.70
N LEU A 738 -37.09 20.97 -5.16
CA LEU A 738 -36.20 21.47 -4.12
C LEU A 738 -36.93 21.57 -2.77
N THR A 739 -36.20 21.38 -1.68
CA THR A 739 -36.74 21.51 -0.33
C THR A 739 -35.65 21.89 0.69
N PRO A 740 -36.00 22.59 1.79
CA PRO A 740 -35.10 22.73 2.93
C PRO A 740 -34.78 21.38 3.59
N LEU A 741 -33.55 21.22 4.05
CA LEU A 741 -33.10 20.07 4.85
C LEU A 741 -33.39 20.33 6.35
N GLY A 742 -34.63 20.15 6.76
CA GLY A 742 -35.04 20.38 8.16
C GLY A 742 -34.80 21.83 8.62
N THR A 743 -34.34 22.03 9.86
CA THR A 743 -33.99 23.37 10.39
C THR A 743 -32.60 23.88 10.00
N THR A 744 -31.80 23.08 9.29
CA THR A 744 -30.42 23.44 8.94
C THR A 744 -30.32 24.67 8.05
N GLY A 745 -31.41 25.00 7.33
CA GLY A 745 -31.41 26.05 6.31
C GLY A 745 -30.68 25.68 5.02
N LEU A 746 -30.13 24.46 4.90
CA LEU A 746 -29.55 23.96 3.65
C LEU A 746 -30.67 23.62 2.66
N THR A 747 -30.46 23.90 1.38
CA THR A 747 -31.41 23.53 0.31
C THR A 747 -30.95 22.26 -0.39
N THR A 748 -31.80 21.25 -0.47
CA THR A 748 -31.51 19.97 -1.15
C THR A 748 -32.52 19.67 -2.25
N THR A 749 -32.11 18.88 -3.23
CA THR A 749 -33.02 18.21 -4.15
C THR A 749 -33.78 17.10 -3.43
N ARG A 750 -35.02 16.82 -3.87
CA ARG A 750 -35.86 15.75 -3.30
C ARG A 750 -35.39 14.34 -3.67
N ILE A 751 -34.47 14.22 -4.61
CA ILE A 751 -33.76 12.97 -4.95
C ILE A 751 -32.27 13.17 -4.65
N GLY A 752 -31.69 12.22 -3.92
CA GLY A 752 -30.30 12.22 -3.47
C GLY A 752 -29.54 11.00 -3.96
N PHE A 753 -28.21 11.13 -4.02
CA PHE A 753 -27.32 10.09 -4.51
C PHE A 753 -26.87 9.17 -3.37
N GLY A 754 -27.46 7.97 -3.29
CA GLY A 754 -27.02 6.94 -2.36
C GLY A 754 -25.86 6.13 -2.92
N THR A 755 -24.84 5.83 -2.13
CA THR A 755 -23.63 5.14 -2.61
C THR A 755 -23.59 3.65 -2.25
N TYR A 756 -24.74 3.03 -1.96
CA TYR A 756 -24.79 1.59 -1.63
C TYR A 756 -24.46 0.73 -2.87
N ARG A 757 -23.39 -0.07 -2.75
CA ARG A 757 -22.73 -0.81 -3.86
C ARG A 757 -22.23 0.11 -4.97
N VAL A 758 -21.63 1.22 -4.57
CA VAL A 758 -20.87 2.14 -5.43
C VAL A 758 -19.41 2.09 -4.95
N ASP A 759 -18.46 2.09 -5.86
CA ASP A 759 -17.03 1.92 -5.58
C ASP A 759 -16.17 2.58 -6.67
N THR A 760 -14.86 2.60 -6.43
CA THR A 760 -13.84 3.15 -7.34
C THR A 760 -13.43 2.17 -8.44
N GLN A 761 -13.86 0.91 -8.37
CA GLN A 761 -13.43 -0.15 -9.31
C GLN A 761 -14.17 -0.07 -10.64
N HIS A 762 -15.39 0.48 -10.65
CA HIS A 762 -16.19 0.62 -11.86
C HIS A 762 -16.21 2.08 -12.33
N SER A 763 -15.71 2.33 -13.54
CA SER A 763 -15.68 3.68 -14.14
C SER A 763 -17.07 4.31 -14.29
N GLU A 764 -18.10 3.50 -14.51
CA GLU A 764 -19.50 3.95 -14.63
C GLU A 764 -20.02 4.60 -13.34
N HIS A 765 -19.63 4.09 -12.16
CA HIS A 765 -20.00 4.65 -10.87
C HIS A 765 -19.54 6.10 -10.73
N ARG A 766 -18.31 6.35 -11.16
CA ARG A 766 -17.72 7.69 -11.20
C ARG A 766 -18.47 8.61 -12.15
N ALA A 767 -18.71 8.14 -13.38
CA ALA A 767 -19.44 8.89 -14.39
C ALA A 767 -20.85 9.27 -13.91
N ALA A 768 -21.55 8.34 -13.24
CA ALA A 768 -22.87 8.57 -12.68
C ALA A 768 -22.86 9.65 -11.59
N LEU A 769 -21.92 9.58 -10.64
CA LEU A 769 -21.82 10.61 -9.58
C LEU A 769 -21.48 11.99 -10.15
N VAL A 770 -20.54 12.06 -11.10
CA VAL A 770 -20.21 13.30 -11.81
C VAL A 770 -21.44 13.88 -12.52
N GLN A 771 -22.21 13.04 -13.23
CA GLN A 771 -23.43 13.49 -13.91
C GLN A 771 -24.49 13.96 -12.92
N ALA A 772 -24.70 13.27 -11.81
CA ALA A 772 -25.68 13.65 -10.80
C ALA A 772 -25.38 15.05 -10.21
N LEU A 773 -24.11 15.32 -9.89
CA LEU A 773 -23.66 16.61 -9.35
C LEU A 773 -23.68 17.75 -10.38
N ARG A 774 -23.57 17.44 -11.68
CA ARG A 774 -23.68 18.43 -12.76
C ARG A 774 -25.12 18.80 -13.10
N THR A 775 -26.05 17.89 -12.84
CA THR A 775 -27.46 18.02 -13.25
C THR A 775 -28.31 18.61 -12.14
N SER A 776 -28.86 17.78 -11.24
CA SER A 776 -29.83 18.19 -10.23
C SER A 776 -29.76 17.34 -8.96
N CYS A 777 -28.57 17.05 -8.46
CA CYS A 777 -28.40 16.34 -7.19
C CYS A 777 -27.28 16.95 -6.35
N ASN A 778 -27.60 17.53 -5.19
CA ASN A 778 -26.59 18.08 -4.26
C ASN A 778 -26.54 17.40 -2.90
N LEU A 779 -27.26 16.30 -2.69
CA LEU A 779 -27.16 15.50 -1.48
C LEU A 779 -26.60 14.13 -1.82
N ILE A 780 -25.47 13.81 -1.20
CA ILE A 780 -24.79 12.53 -1.33
C ILE A 780 -24.89 11.79 0.00
N ASP A 781 -25.30 10.53 -0.05
CA ASP A 781 -25.46 9.64 1.10
C ASP A 781 -24.52 8.44 0.98
N THR A 782 -23.51 8.37 1.85
CA THR A 782 -22.45 7.36 1.84
C THR A 782 -22.25 6.72 3.21
N SER A 783 -21.32 5.79 3.39
CA SER A 783 -21.11 5.11 4.68
C SER A 783 -19.74 4.45 4.76
N THR A 784 -19.18 4.34 5.98
CA THR A 784 -17.86 3.72 6.19
C THR A 784 -17.81 2.24 5.86
N ASN A 785 -18.95 1.54 5.90
CA ASN A 785 -19.05 0.12 5.58
C ASN A 785 -19.40 -0.18 4.12
N TYR A 786 -19.87 0.81 3.35
CA TYR A 786 -20.20 0.58 1.95
C TYR A 786 -18.92 0.34 1.17
N THR A 787 -18.80 -0.87 0.61
CA THR A 787 -17.62 -1.34 -0.13
C THR A 787 -16.32 -1.16 0.65
N ASP A 788 -16.34 -1.38 1.98
CA ASP A 788 -15.16 -1.21 2.86
C ASP A 788 -14.58 0.23 2.80
N GLY A 789 -15.49 1.21 2.82
CA GLY A 789 -15.20 2.64 2.76
C GLY A 789 -14.85 3.16 1.37
N ASP A 790 -14.94 2.33 0.32
CA ASP A 790 -14.53 2.73 -1.02
C ASP A 790 -15.49 3.73 -1.66
N SER A 791 -16.77 3.65 -1.29
CA SER A 791 -17.75 4.65 -1.73
C SER A 791 -17.42 6.07 -1.22
N GLU A 792 -16.90 6.22 0.00
CA GLU A 792 -16.45 7.52 0.53
C GLU A 792 -15.25 8.06 -0.26
N ARG A 793 -14.31 7.17 -0.65
CA ARG A 793 -13.17 7.54 -1.49
C ARG A 793 -13.59 8.03 -2.86
N LEU A 794 -14.55 7.35 -3.49
CA LEU A 794 -15.10 7.78 -4.78
C LEU A 794 -15.71 9.19 -4.65
N VAL A 795 -16.56 9.40 -3.64
CA VAL A 795 -17.20 10.70 -3.39
C VAL A 795 -16.16 11.79 -3.18
N GLY A 796 -15.16 11.56 -2.32
CA GLY A 796 -14.10 12.53 -2.07
C GLY A 796 -13.31 12.89 -3.32
N SER A 797 -12.95 11.89 -4.14
CA SER A 797 -12.20 12.11 -5.39
C SER A 797 -12.98 12.93 -6.42
N VAL A 798 -14.28 12.65 -6.59
CA VAL A 798 -15.15 13.37 -7.54
C VAL A 798 -15.38 14.80 -7.07
N LEU A 799 -15.59 15.03 -5.77
CA LEU A 799 -15.72 16.38 -5.23
C LEU A 799 -14.44 17.20 -5.43
N ALA A 800 -13.28 16.62 -5.13
CA ALA A 800 -12.00 17.30 -5.27
C ALA A 800 -11.75 17.74 -6.73
N GLU A 801 -12.06 16.86 -7.70
CA GLU A 801 -11.96 17.18 -9.12
C GLU A 801 -12.91 18.31 -9.54
N LEU A 802 -14.20 18.19 -9.23
CA LEU A 802 -15.20 19.17 -9.69
C LEU A 802 -15.02 20.54 -9.01
N ILE A 803 -14.45 20.58 -7.81
CA ILE A 803 -14.07 21.82 -7.14
C ILE A 803 -12.82 22.41 -7.78
N ALA A 804 -11.81 21.60 -8.08
CA ALA A 804 -10.60 22.06 -8.76
C ALA A 804 -10.88 22.59 -10.17
N SER A 805 -11.84 22.00 -10.89
CA SER A 805 -12.30 22.50 -12.21
C SER A 805 -13.21 23.72 -12.12
N GLY A 806 -13.66 24.10 -10.92
CA GLY A 806 -14.58 25.22 -10.69
C GLY A 806 -16.04 24.95 -11.11
N GLU A 807 -16.39 23.69 -11.35
CA GLU A 807 -17.76 23.30 -11.76
C GLU A 807 -18.76 23.31 -10.58
N VAL A 808 -18.28 22.97 -9.38
CA VAL A 808 -19.03 23.07 -8.12
C VAL A 808 -18.15 23.68 -7.03
N GLN A 809 -18.78 24.18 -5.97
CA GLN A 809 -18.07 24.64 -4.77
C GLN A 809 -18.37 23.73 -3.58
N ARG A 810 -17.42 23.58 -2.64
CA ARG A 810 -17.63 22.74 -1.44
C ARG A 810 -18.89 23.12 -0.66
N ASN A 811 -19.21 24.41 -0.61
CA ASN A 811 -20.36 24.95 0.13
C ASN A 811 -21.72 24.70 -0.54
N GLU A 812 -21.75 24.11 -1.74
CA GLU A 812 -22.94 23.81 -2.53
C GLU A 812 -23.47 22.37 -2.32
N ILE A 813 -22.59 21.45 -1.93
CA ILE A 813 -22.87 20.01 -1.87
C ILE A 813 -22.98 19.55 -0.42
N ILE A 814 -24.04 18.79 -0.12
CA ILE A 814 -24.34 18.23 1.19
C ILE A 814 -23.85 16.77 1.21
N VAL A 815 -22.92 16.46 2.11
CA VAL A 815 -22.38 15.10 2.28
C VAL A 815 -22.86 14.50 3.59
N VAL A 816 -23.60 13.40 3.49
CA VAL A 816 -24.09 12.59 4.60
C VAL A 816 -23.29 11.30 4.65
N SER A 817 -22.64 10.99 5.79
CA SER A 817 -22.02 9.69 6.03
C SER A 817 -22.58 9.02 7.29
N LYS A 818 -22.37 7.72 7.45
CA LYS A 818 -22.80 6.95 8.63
C LYS A 818 -21.67 6.14 9.22
N ILE A 819 -21.68 6.04 10.55
CA ILE A 819 -20.71 5.31 11.36
C ILE A 819 -21.44 4.43 12.39
N GLY A 820 -20.77 3.37 12.86
CA GLY A 820 -21.30 2.48 13.90
C GLY A 820 -21.32 1.00 13.53
N TYR A 821 -21.24 0.69 12.23
CA TYR A 821 -21.31 -0.67 11.71
C TYR A 821 -19.92 -1.23 11.36
N LEU A 822 -19.60 -2.44 11.82
CA LEU A 822 -18.30 -3.08 11.63
C LEU A 822 -18.41 -4.26 10.66
N GLN A 823 -17.76 -4.11 9.51
CA GLN A 823 -17.51 -5.15 8.50
C GLN A 823 -16.13 -4.92 7.89
N GLY A 824 -15.61 -5.91 7.15
CA GLY A 824 -14.38 -5.76 6.39
C GLY A 824 -13.16 -5.43 7.26
N GLN A 825 -12.45 -4.35 6.96
CA GLN A 825 -11.26 -3.94 7.70
C GLN A 825 -11.56 -3.44 9.11
N ASN A 826 -12.67 -2.72 9.30
CA ASN A 826 -13.10 -2.25 10.63
C ASN A 826 -13.32 -3.42 11.59
N LEU A 827 -13.85 -4.54 11.09
CA LEU A 827 -14.02 -5.76 11.87
C LEU A 827 -12.65 -6.33 12.29
N LYS A 828 -11.69 -6.44 11.36
CA LYS A 828 -10.34 -6.95 11.65
C LYS A 828 -9.61 -6.13 12.70
N ILE A 829 -9.76 -4.80 12.66
CA ILE A 829 -9.16 -3.90 13.66
C ILE A 829 -9.78 -4.14 15.04
N ALA A 830 -11.11 -4.25 15.12
CA ALA A 830 -11.79 -4.55 16.38
C ALA A 830 -11.41 -5.93 16.93
N GLU A 831 -11.30 -6.95 16.07
CA GLU A 831 -10.82 -8.29 16.43
C GLU A 831 -9.37 -8.27 16.93
N ALA A 832 -8.49 -7.44 16.34
CA ALA A 832 -7.10 -7.29 16.78
C ALA A 832 -7.02 -6.63 18.16
N LYS A 833 -7.75 -5.53 18.38
CA LYS A 833 -7.85 -4.85 19.69
C LYS A 833 -8.38 -5.76 20.80
N GLU A 834 -9.35 -6.62 20.48
CA GLU A 834 -9.83 -7.66 21.42
C GLU A 834 -8.73 -8.65 21.79
N LYS A 835 -7.91 -9.10 20.82
CA LYS A 835 -6.81 -10.04 21.06
C LYS A 835 -5.68 -9.43 21.91
N THR A 836 -5.47 -8.12 21.83
CA THR A 836 -4.46 -7.41 22.64
C THR A 836 -4.97 -6.97 24.01
N GLY A 837 -6.18 -7.38 24.41
CA GLY A 837 -6.76 -7.11 25.73
C GLY A 837 -7.36 -5.71 25.91
N HIS A 838 -7.56 -4.96 24.83
CA HIS A 838 -8.09 -3.58 24.84
C HIS A 838 -9.32 -3.44 23.92
N PRO A 839 -10.44 -4.14 24.21
CA PRO A 839 -11.65 -4.04 23.39
C PRO A 839 -12.30 -2.66 23.49
N TYR A 840 -12.95 -2.21 22.40
CA TYR A 840 -13.85 -1.06 22.48
C TYR A 840 -15.02 -1.38 23.43
N PRO A 841 -15.40 -0.45 24.31
CA PRO A 841 -16.58 -0.63 25.13
C PRO A 841 -17.86 -0.77 24.29
N ASP A 842 -18.88 -1.43 24.87
CA ASP A 842 -20.22 -1.57 24.29
C ASP A 842 -20.29 -2.23 22.90
N MET A 843 -19.34 -3.11 22.58
CA MET A 843 -19.35 -3.89 21.35
C MET A 843 -20.54 -4.87 21.30
N VAL A 844 -21.35 -4.80 20.24
CA VAL A 844 -22.48 -5.70 19.98
C VAL A 844 -22.13 -6.65 18.85
N LYS A 845 -22.25 -7.96 19.09
CA LYS A 845 -21.91 -9.03 18.13
C LYS A 845 -23.18 -9.75 17.71
N TYR A 846 -23.78 -9.30 16.61
CA TYR A 846 -25.09 -9.80 16.17
C TYR A 846 -25.01 -11.14 15.43
N GLY A 847 -23.92 -11.40 14.69
CA GLY A 847 -23.70 -12.67 13.99
C GLY A 847 -22.28 -12.77 13.41
N ASP A 848 -22.00 -13.89 12.72
CA ASP A 848 -20.69 -14.13 12.08
C ASP A 848 -20.35 -13.00 11.10
N GLY A 849 -19.31 -12.23 11.44
CA GLY A 849 -18.83 -11.11 10.62
C GLY A 849 -19.66 -9.82 10.68
N ILE A 850 -20.64 -9.71 11.59
CA ILE A 850 -21.50 -8.52 11.74
C ILE A 850 -21.43 -7.99 13.17
N TRP A 851 -20.61 -6.96 13.39
CA TRP A 851 -20.45 -6.30 14.69
C TRP A 851 -20.94 -4.84 14.62
N HIS A 852 -21.26 -4.26 15.76
CA HIS A 852 -21.75 -2.89 15.86
C HIS A 852 -21.28 -2.22 17.16
N CYS A 853 -20.84 -0.96 17.09
CA CYS A 853 -20.39 -0.19 18.24
C CYS A 853 -20.72 1.31 18.05
N ILE A 854 -21.26 1.94 19.07
CA ILE A 854 -21.56 3.40 19.10
C ILE A 854 -20.89 4.10 20.28
N HIS A 855 -19.90 3.45 20.91
CA HIS A 855 -19.16 4.06 22.00
C HIS A 855 -18.31 5.24 21.47
N PRO A 856 -18.19 6.36 22.22
CA PRO A 856 -17.43 7.54 21.77
C PRO A 856 -16.02 7.27 21.26
N GLU A 857 -15.26 6.36 21.90
CA GLU A 857 -13.92 5.97 21.45
C GLU A 857 -13.94 5.41 20.01
N PHE A 858 -14.88 4.52 19.71
CA PHE A 858 -15.01 3.96 18.38
C PHE A 858 -15.51 5.00 17.36
N LEU A 859 -16.45 5.86 17.77
CA LEU A 859 -16.97 6.92 16.90
C LEU A 859 -15.90 7.96 16.54
N ALA A 860 -14.93 8.21 17.43
CA ALA A 860 -13.78 9.06 17.16
C ALA A 860 -12.91 8.53 16.01
N ASP A 861 -12.58 7.24 16.06
CA ASP A 861 -11.81 6.58 15.00
C ASP A 861 -12.57 6.58 13.66
N GLN A 862 -13.87 6.28 13.71
CA GLN A 862 -14.70 6.19 12.51
C GLN A 862 -14.94 7.55 11.84
N LEU A 863 -15.21 8.61 12.61
CA LEU A 863 -15.41 9.96 12.05
C LEU A 863 -14.11 10.48 11.42
N THR A 864 -12.97 10.27 12.09
CA THR A 864 -11.65 10.65 11.56
C THR A 864 -11.39 9.96 10.22
N SER A 865 -11.59 8.64 10.18
CA SER A 865 -11.41 7.84 8.98
C SER A 865 -12.36 8.23 7.84
N SER A 866 -13.60 8.59 8.17
CA SER A 866 -14.60 9.05 7.20
C SER A 866 -14.19 10.39 6.57
N LEU A 867 -13.79 11.37 7.39
CA LEU A 867 -13.28 12.67 6.91
C LEU A 867 -12.05 12.50 6.01
N ASP A 868 -11.17 11.56 6.31
CA ASP A 868 -10.01 11.25 5.49
C ASP A 868 -10.37 10.64 4.13
N ARG A 869 -11.26 9.64 4.12
CA ARG A 869 -11.68 8.99 2.87
C ARG A 869 -12.44 9.96 1.98
N LEU A 870 -13.28 10.81 2.57
CA LEU A 870 -14.00 11.87 1.86
C LEU A 870 -13.10 13.06 1.48
N GLY A 871 -11.92 13.18 2.09
CA GLY A 871 -11.04 14.33 1.91
C GLY A 871 -11.68 15.64 2.37
N LEU A 872 -12.42 15.65 3.48
CA LEU A 872 -13.14 16.83 4.00
C LEU A 872 -12.59 17.28 5.35
N THR A 873 -12.55 18.59 5.61
CA THR A 873 -12.27 19.10 6.96
C THR A 873 -13.47 18.96 7.88
N THR A 874 -14.68 19.09 7.32
CA THR A 874 -15.95 19.09 8.04
C THR A 874 -16.97 18.24 7.29
N LEU A 875 -17.60 17.30 8.01
CA LEU A 875 -18.71 16.51 7.50
C LEU A 875 -20.02 17.26 7.74
N ASP A 876 -20.91 17.31 6.73
CA ASP A 876 -22.16 18.07 6.86
C ASP A 876 -23.16 17.34 7.77
N VAL A 877 -23.33 16.03 7.58
CA VAL A 877 -24.20 15.21 8.43
C VAL A 877 -23.56 13.85 8.72
N CYS A 878 -23.54 13.46 10.00
CA CYS A 878 -23.13 12.11 10.43
C CYS A 878 -24.32 11.37 11.06
N LEU A 879 -24.66 10.19 10.55
CA LEU A 879 -25.71 9.35 11.15
C LEU A 879 -25.11 8.17 11.92
N LEU A 880 -25.69 7.82 13.06
CA LEU A 880 -25.46 6.50 13.66
C LEU A 880 -26.16 5.43 12.81
N HIS A 881 -25.41 4.42 12.40
CA HIS A 881 -25.87 3.41 11.45
C HIS A 881 -26.50 2.20 12.16
N ASN A 882 -27.83 2.13 12.14
CA ASN A 882 -28.64 1.04 12.68
C ASN A 882 -28.32 0.71 14.16
N PRO A 883 -28.40 1.69 15.08
CA PRO A 883 -28.10 1.46 16.49
C PRO A 883 -28.98 0.38 17.13
N GLU A 884 -30.15 0.10 16.57
CA GLU A 884 -31.09 -0.93 17.01
C GLU A 884 -30.53 -2.36 17.01
N TYR A 885 -29.35 -2.62 16.42
CA TYR A 885 -28.70 -3.94 16.54
C TYR A 885 -28.45 -4.37 17.98
N PHE A 886 -28.32 -3.42 18.91
CA PHE A 886 -28.32 -3.72 20.33
C PHE A 886 -29.61 -4.40 20.82
N LEU A 887 -30.77 -3.89 20.41
CA LEU A 887 -32.08 -4.44 20.79
C LEU A 887 -32.30 -5.83 20.16
N LEU A 888 -31.89 -5.97 18.89
CA LEU A 888 -31.94 -7.24 18.15
C LEU A 888 -31.10 -8.33 18.80
N GLU A 889 -29.86 -8.02 19.19
CA GLU A 889 -28.95 -8.98 19.84
C GLU A 889 -29.44 -9.37 21.24
N ALA A 890 -29.92 -8.41 22.03
CA ALA A 890 -30.42 -8.66 23.39
C ALA A 890 -31.65 -9.60 23.41
N LYS A 891 -32.52 -9.52 22.39
CA LYS A 891 -33.66 -10.42 22.22
C LYS A 891 -33.23 -11.87 22.01
N HIS A 892 -32.15 -12.10 21.27
CA HIS A 892 -31.58 -13.45 21.07
C HIS A 892 -31.04 -14.07 22.37
N ARG A 893 -30.73 -13.26 23.39
CA ARG A 893 -30.25 -13.71 24.71
C ARG A 893 -31.34 -13.93 25.77
N SER A 894 -32.62 -13.83 25.43
CA SER A 894 -33.76 -14.06 26.35
C SER A 894 -33.71 -13.21 27.63
N VAL A 895 -33.37 -11.92 27.52
CA VAL A 895 -33.29 -11.00 28.67
C VAL A 895 -34.69 -10.61 29.15
N ALA A 896 -34.90 -10.66 30.48
CA ALA A 896 -36.21 -10.70 31.13
C ALA A 896 -36.96 -9.34 31.29
N ASP A 897 -36.43 -8.21 30.82
CA ASP A 897 -37.06 -6.89 30.98
C ASP A 897 -36.80 -5.94 29.79
N ILE A 898 -37.82 -5.73 28.96
CA ILE A 898 -37.78 -4.88 27.76
C ILE A 898 -37.64 -3.39 28.11
N GLU A 899 -38.21 -2.95 29.22
CA GLU A 899 -38.21 -1.53 29.62
C GLU A 899 -36.80 -1.08 30.03
N LYS A 900 -36.09 -1.95 30.76
CA LYS A 900 -34.70 -1.74 31.13
C LYS A 900 -33.77 -1.69 29.90
N LEU A 901 -33.95 -2.60 28.94
CA LEU A 901 -33.17 -2.62 27.70
C LEU A 901 -33.38 -1.35 26.87
N ARG A 902 -34.62 -0.87 26.78
CA ARG A 902 -34.93 0.39 26.09
C ARG A 902 -34.27 1.58 26.77
N THR A 903 -34.27 1.62 28.10
CA THR A 903 -33.58 2.68 28.87
C THR A 903 -32.08 2.69 28.55
N GLU A 904 -31.42 1.54 28.64
CA GLU A 904 -30.00 1.39 28.32
C GLU A 904 -29.67 1.79 26.87
N PHE A 905 -30.52 1.41 25.92
CA PHE A 905 -30.36 1.79 24.51
C PHE A 905 -30.34 3.32 24.31
N TYR A 906 -31.30 4.05 24.90
CA TYR A 906 -31.35 5.51 24.76
C TYR A 906 -30.27 6.23 25.58
N ASP A 907 -29.79 5.64 26.68
CA ASP A 907 -28.63 6.16 27.42
C ASP A 907 -27.34 6.06 26.58
N ARG A 908 -27.14 4.94 25.88
CA ARG A 908 -26.03 4.78 24.93
C ARG A 908 -26.12 5.77 23.77
N LEU A 909 -27.31 6.01 23.22
CA LEU A 909 -27.53 7.05 22.22
C LEU A 909 -27.20 8.45 22.76
N GLN A 910 -27.60 8.76 23.99
CA GLN A 910 -27.27 10.04 24.62
C GLN A 910 -25.75 10.25 24.71
N GLN A 911 -24.98 9.22 25.08
CA GLN A 911 -23.51 9.31 25.12
C GLN A 911 -22.90 9.52 23.73
N ALA A 912 -23.38 8.80 22.72
CA ALA A 912 -22.95 8.98 21.34
C ALA A 912 -23.28 10.39 20.81
N PHE A 913 -24.47 10.93 21.14
CA PHE A 913 -24.86 12.29 20.78
C PHE A 913 -24.05 13.35 21.52
N ALA A 914 -23.69 13.12 22.78
CA ALA A 914 -22.80 14.03 23.51
C ALA A 914 -21.45 14.12 22.81
N TYR A 915 -20.88 12.98 22.38
CA TYR A 915 -19.69 12.98 21.54
C TYR A 915 -19.89 13.79 20.25
N PHE A 916 -20.98 13.59 19.51
CA PHE A 916 -21.24 14.40 18.30
C PHE A 916 -21.36 15.89 18.55
N GLU A 917 -21.99 16.32 19.64
CA GLU A 917 -22.03 17.74 20.02
C GLU A 917 -20.61 18.30 20.27
N THR A 918 -19.68 17.51 20.84
CA THR A 918 -18.27 17.95 20.93
C THR A 918 -17.61 18.12 19.56
N GLN A 919 -17.94 17.28 18.59
CA GLN A 919 -17.38 17.35 17.24
C GLN A 919 -17.98 18.50 16.43
N VAL A 920 -19.23 18.88 16.72
CA VAL A 920 -19.85 20.10 16.20
C VAL A 920 -19.15 21.33 16.74
N ALA A 921 -18.91 21.39 18.06
CA ALA A 921 -18.15 22.48 18.66
C ALA A 921 -16.70 22.57 18.12
N ALA A 922 -16.10 21.44 17.76
CA ALA A 922 -14.78 21.38 17.12
C ALA A 922 -14.78 21.74 15.62
N GLY A 923 -15.94 21.99 15.01
CA GLY A 923 -16.07 22.29 13.58
C GLY A 923 -15.78 21.10 12.65
N ARG A 924 -15.70 19.87 13.18
CA ARG A 924 -15.48 18.64 12.41
C ARG A 924 -16.77 18.06 11.84
N LEU A 925 -17.91 18.46 12.40
CA LEU A 925 -19.26 18.02 12.05
C LEU A 925 -20.22 19.21 12.06
N GLN A 926 -21.21 19.30 11.16
CA GLN A 926 -22.25 20.34 11.28
C GLN A 926 -23.50 19.82 12.01
N TYR A 927 -24.02 18.68 11.57
CA TYR A 927 -25.25 18.09 12.11
C TYR A 927 -25.11 16.59 12.28
N TYR A 928 -25.99 15.99 13.08
CA TYR A 928 -26.01 14.55 13.23
C TYR A 928 -27.44 13.97 13.24
N GLY A 929 -27.51 12.65 13.22
CA GLY A 929 -28.77 11.93 13.09
C GLY A 929 -28.65 10.42 13.34
N VAL A 930 -29.71 9.69 12.99
CA VAL A 930 -29.77 8.23 13.08
C VAL A 930 -30.33 7.67 11.78
N SER A 931 -29.70 6.61 11.27
CA SER A 931 -30.31 5.70 10.28
C SER A 931 -30.86 4.50 11.03
N SER A 932 -32.17 4.28 10.97
CA SER A 932 -32.84 3.17 11.67
C SER A 932 -33.82 2.45 10.77
N ASN A 933 -33.74 1.12 10.74
CA ASN A 933 -34.68 0.27 10.01
C ASN A 933 -35.97 0.02 10.80
N THR A 934 -35.96 0.18 12.12
CA THR A 934 -37.10 -0.14 13.00
C THR A 934 -37.79 1.11 13.54
N ILE A 935 -37.48 2.29 13.02
CA ILE A 935 -38.07 3.55 13.49
C ILE A 935 -39.57 3.67 13.20
N ALA A 936 -40.10 2.86 12.28
CA ALA A 936 -41.51 2.79 11.96
C ALA A 936 -42.20 1.52 12.52
N SER A 937 -41.49 0.68 13.28
CA SER A 937 -42.08 -0.47 13.95
C SER A 937 -43.13 -0.05 14.98
N SER A 938 -44.09 -0.94 15.28
CA SER A 938 -45.08 -0.70 16.34
C SER A 938 -44.41 -0.32 17.67
N ALA A 939 -45.06 0.52 18.47
CA ALA A 939 -44.57 0.90 19.80
C ALA A 939 -44.36 -0.32 20.73
N ASP A 940 -45.15 -1.39 20.52
CA ASP A 940 -45.06 -2.64 21.27
C ASP A 940 -43.99 -3.60 20.74
N ASP A 941 -43.35 -3.29 19.61
CA ASP A 941 -42.27 -4.11 19.06
C ASP A 941 -41.03 -3.98 19.97
N PRO A 942 -40.48 -5.09 20.52
CA PRO A 942 -39.27 -5.04 21.33
C PRO A 942 -38.05 -4.43 20.62
N GLU A 943 -38.03 -4.48 19.27
CA GLU A 943 -36.96 -3.97 18.42
C GLU A 943 -37.24 -2.54 17.92
N GLY A 944 -38.45 -2.01 18.18
CA GLY A 944 -38.90 -0.72 17.66
C GLY A 944 -38.20 0.46 18.31
N THR A 945 -37.76 1.41 17.49
CA THR A 945 -37.14 2.67 17.95
C THR A 945 -38.11 3.84 17.76
N SER A 946 -37.90 4.94 18.50
CA SER A 946 -38.83 6.09 18.51
C SER A 946 -38.08 7.41 18.29
N LEU A 947 -38.51 8.17 17.28
CA LEU A 947 -37.90 9.46 16.93
C LEU A 947 -37.96 10.46 18.09
N SER A 948 -39.09 10.58 18.79
CA SER A 948 -39.23 11.50 19.92
C SER A 948 -38.29 11.16 21.08
N LEU A 949 -38.00 9.88 21.33
CA LEU A 949 -37.04 9.46 22.36
C LEU A 949 -35.60 9.75 21.93
N MET A 950 -35.27 9.61 20.64
CA MET A 950 -33.98 10.03 20.10
C MET A 950 -33.75 11.54 20.25
N VAL A 951 -34.77 12.35 19.95
CA VAL A 951 -34.73 13.81 20.14
C VAL A 951 -34.52 14.16 21.61
N GLN A 952 -35.24 13.52 22.53
CA GLN A 952 -35.04 13.71 23.97
C GLN A 952 -33.61 13.36 24.42
N ALA A 953 -33.03 12.28 23.89
CA ALA A 953 -31.64 11.91 24.17
C ALA A 953 -30.66 12.97 23.63
N ALA A 954 -30.88 13.51 22.43
CA ALA A 954 -30.08 14.58 21.85
C ALA A 954 -30.17 15.89 22.67
N GLU A 955 -31.37 16.27 23.11
CA GLU A 955 -31.54 17.44 23.99
C GLU A 955 -30.81 17.27 25.33
N LYS A 956 -30.88 16.07 25.94
CA LYS A 956 -30.14 15.77 27.18
C LYS A 956 -28.63 15.85 26.95
N ALA A 957 -28.13 15.31 25.85
CA ALA A 957 -26.72 15.39 25.47
C ALA A 957 -26.24 16.83 25.31
N ALA A 958 -26.94 17.65 24.52
CA ALA A 958 -26.61 19.06 24.32
C ALA A 958 -26.63 19.85 25.66
N ARG A 959 -27.69 19.67 26.48
CA ARG A 959 -27.78 20.30 27.81
C ARG A 959 -26.62 19.92 28.73
N SER A 960 -26.15 18.67 28.69
CA SER A 960 -25.03 18.21 29.52
C SER A 960 -23.69 18.89 29.18
N LEU A 961 -23.57 19.45 27.97
CA LEU A 961 -22.40 20.18 27.47
C LEU A 961 -22.60 21.70 27.46
N GLY A 962 -23.73 22.21 27.99
CA GLY A 962 -24.06 23.63 27.95
C GLY A 962 -24.46 24.15 26.56
N ALA A 963 -24.77 23.28 25.62
CA ALA A 963 -25.20 23.63 24.27
C ALA A 963 -26.75 23.69 24.16
N SER A 964 -27.26 24.72 23.49
CA SER A 964 -28.69 24.85 23.12
C SER A 964 -28.82 25.83 21.95
N PRO A 965 -29.50 25.47 20.84
CA PRO A 965 -30.19 24.20 20.55
C PRO A 965 -29.24 23.01 20.25
N HIS A 966 -29.80 21.80 20.16
CA HIS A 966 -29.05 20.59 19.76
C HIS A 966 -28.88 20.50 18.22
N HIS A 967 -27.91 19.69 17.76
CA HIS A 967 -27.60 19.52 16.33
C HIS A 967 -28.12 18.21 15.70
N PHE A 968 -28.95 17.45 16.42
CA PHE A 968 -29.74 16.36 15.83
C PHE A 968 -30.78 16.92 14.84
N GLN A 969 -30.59 16.73 13.53
CA GLN A 969 -31.40 17.36 12.49
C GLN A 969 -31.87 16.41 11.38
N VAL A 970 -31.36 15.18 11.34
CA VAL A 970 -31.61 14.26 10.22
C VAL A 970 -31.97 12.87 10.75
N VAL A 971 -32.96 12.23 10.13
CA VAL A 971 -33.26 10.82 10.32
C VAL A 971 -33.33 10.12 8.98
N GLN A 972 -32.79 8.91 8.92
CA GLN A 972 -32.86 8.05 7.73
C GLN A 972 -33.65 6.79 8.06
N CYS A 973 -34.60 6.42 7.19
CA CYS A 973 -35.42 5.22 7.37
C CYS A 973 -35.86 4.57 6.06
N PRO A 974 -36.13 3.26 6.05
CA PRO A 974 -36.76 2.59 4.91
C PRO A 974 -38.14 3.17 4.64
N MET A 975 -38.41 3.48 3.38
CA MET A 975 -39.76 3.82 2.93
C MET A 975 -39.91 3.53 1.44
N ASN A 976 -40.98 2.82 1.09
CA ASN A 976 -41.39 2.56 -0.28
C ASN A 976 -42.90 2.30 -0.30
N LEU A 977 -43.42 1.79 -1.42
CA LEU A 977 -44.85 1.56 -1.60
C LEU A 977 -45.46 0.59 -0.57
N PHE A 978 -44.70 -0.40 -0.11
CA PHE A 978 -45.17 -1.41 0.86
C PHE A 978 -44.63 -1.17 2.28
N GLU A 979 -43.51 -0.47 2.42
CA GLU A 979 -42.97 -0.04 3.72
C GLU A 979 -43.42 1.40 4.03
N SER A 980 -44.73 1.65 4.04
CA SER A 980 -45.31 2.99 4.26
C SER A 980 -45.42 3.39 5.74
N GLY A 981 -44.94 2.54 6.66
CA GLY A 981 -44.99 2.74 8.11
C GLY A 981 -44.60 4.13 8.61
N PRO A 982 -43.54 4.79 8.10
CA PRO A 982 -43.20 6.15 8.50
C PRO A 982 -44.34 7.16 8.32
N ALA A 983 -45.23 6.94 7.35
CA ALA A 983 -46.40 7.77 7.06
C ALA A 983 -47.70 7.27 7.70
N THR A 984 -47.85 5.95 7.93
CA THR A 984 -49.13 5.33 8.31
C THR A 984 -49.16 4.78 9.74
N GLN A 985 -48.02 4.42 10.33
CA GLN A 985 -47.93 3.81 11.66
C GLN A 985 -47.63 4.88 12.72
N ALA A 986 -48.54 5.03 13.69
CA ALA A 986 -48.27 5.84 14.88
C ALA A 986 -47.44 5.03 15.88
N ASN A 987 -46.27 5.56 16.25
CA ASN A 987 -45.36 4.91 17.20
C ASN A 987 -44.45 5.89 17.97
N THR A 988 -44.56 7.20 17.69
CA THR A 988 -43.68 8.23 18.25
C THR A 988 -44.49 9.44 18.73
N GLY A 989 -43.80 10.41 19.34
CA GLY A 989 -44.45 11.57 19.96
C GLY A 989 -45.14 11.23 21.29
N PRO A 990 -45.86 12.20 21.89
CA PRO A 990 -46.58 12.00 23.14
C PRO A 990 -47.58 10.83 23.02
N SER A 991 -47.52 9.88 23.95
CA SER A 991 -48.35 8.66 23.97
C SER A 991 -48.27 7.80 22.70
N CYS A 992 -47.18 7.90 21.92
CA CYS A 992 -46.99 7.17 20.66
C CYS A 992 -48.08 7.42 19.60
N ALA A 993 -48.74 8.58 19.65
CA ALA A 993 -49.90 8.90 18.81
C ALA A 993 -49.56 9.55 17.45
N GLN A 994 -48.28 9.75 17.13
CA GLN A 994 -47.83 10.38 15.89
C GLN A 994 -47.02 9.40 15.04
N THR A 995 -47.10 9.59 13.72
CA THR A 995 -46.24 8.91 12.76
C THR A 995 -44.87 9.60 12.70
N VAL A 996 -43.85 8.90 12.22
CA VAL A 996 -42.48 9.43 12.09
C VAL A 996 -42.48 10.71 11.25
N LEU A 997 -43.17 10.71 10.10
CA LEU A 997 -43.24 11.89 9.23
C LEU A 997 -43.99 13.06 9.86
N ALA A 998 -45.08 12.79 10.60
CA ALA A 998 -45.84 13.85 11.26
C ALA A 998 -45.01 14.52 12.38
N TYR A 999 -44.33 13.73 13.19
CA TYR A 999 -43.45 14.22 14.25
C TYR A 999 -42.25 14.98 13.67
N ALA A 1000 -41.57 14.40 12.67
CA ALA A 1000 -40.44 15.05 12.00
C ALA A 1000 -40.84 16.39 11.40
N ARG A 1001 -42.01 16.50 10.76
CA ARG A 1001 -42.52 17.76 10.21
C ARG A 1001 -42.82 18.80 11.29
N GLN A 1002 -43.42 18.39 12.41
CA GLN A 1002 -43.71 19.29 13.54
C GLN A 1002 -42.41 19.85 14.16
N HIS A 1003 -41.36 19.04 14.23
CA HIS A 1003 -40.07 19.40 14.80
C HIS A 1003 -39.04 19.86 13.75
N ASN A 1004 -39.44 19.98 12.48
CA ASN A 1004 -38.59 20.35 11.34
C ASN A 1004 -37.30 19.50 11.22
N ILE A 1005 -37.38 18.20 11.46
CA ILE A 1005 -36.29 17.23 11.27
C ILE A 1005 -36.36 16.71 9.82
N ALA A 1006 -35.22 16.67 9.14
CA ALA A 1006 -35.14 16.14 7.78
C ALA A 1006 -35.30 14.61 7.78
N VAL A 1007 -36.13 14.08 6.89
CA VAL A 1007 -36.33 12.64 6.69
C VAL A 1007 -35.75 12.22 5.35
N LEU A 1008 -34.68 11.43 5.41
CA LEU A 1008 -34.06 10.79 4.24
C LEU A 1008 -34.61 9.38 4.12
N VAL A 1009 -35.30 9.06 3.02
CA VAL A 1009 -35.82 7.72 2.82
C VAL A 1009 -34.86 6.87 1.99
N ASN A 1010 -34.55 5.67 2.47
CA ASN A 1010 -33.75 4.69 1.74
C ASN A 1010 -34.60 3.48 1.32
N ARG A 1011 -33.99 2.60 0.51
CA ARG A 1011 -34.65 1.43 -0.11
C ARG A 1011 -35.94 1.78 -0.91
N PRO A 1012 -35.95 2.85 -1.73
CA PRO A 1012 -37.16 3.27 -2.44
C PRO A 1012 -37.71 2.21 -3.41
N LEU A 1013 -36.83 1.33 -3.93
CA LEU A 1013 -37.18 0.33 -4.94
C LEU A 1013 -37.10 -1.13 -4.45
N ASN A 1014 -36.76 -1.37 -3.18
CA ASN A 1014 -36.61 -2.73 -2.65
C ASN A 1014 -37.47 -2.88 -1.40
N ALA A 1015 -38.67 -3.42 -1.57
CA ALA A 1015 -39.66 -3.54 -0.51
C ALA A 1015 -39.52 -4.85 0.26
N MET A 1016 -39.31 -4.76 1.57
CA MET A 1016 -39.25 -5.91 2.47
C MET A 1016 -40.64 -6.23 3.04
N VAL A 1017 -41.40 -7.09 2.36
CA VAL A 1017 -42.82 -7.37 2.71
C VAL A 1017 -43.00 -8.47 3.74
N ALA A 1018 -42.02 -9.36 3.91
CA ALA A 1018 -41.98 -10.35 4.99
C ALA A 1018 -40.53 -10.78 5.26
N ARG A 1019 -40.29 -11.53 6.34
CA ARG A 1019 -38.97 -12.12 6.65
C ARG A 1019 -38.54 -12.99 5.47
N ASN A 1020 -37.45 -12.59 4.79
CA ASN A 1020 -36.91 -13.20 3.57
C ASN A 1020 -37.75 -13.05 2.28
N LYS A 1021 -38.72 -12.14 2.23
CA LYS A 1021 -39.47 -11.83 1.00
C LYS A 1021 -39.27 -10.37 0.61
N MET A 1022 -38.60 -10.16 -0.52
CA MET A 1022 -38.34 -8.83 -1.09
C MET A 1022 -39.07 -8.68 -2.43
N ILE A 1023 -39.69 -7.53 -2.67
CA ILE A 1023 -40.32 -7.17 -3.94
C ILE A 1023 -39.56 -5.99 -4.54
N ARG A 1024 -39.10 -6.14 -5.78
CA ARG A 1024 -38.45 -5.08 -6.54
C ARG A 1024 -39.49 -4.19 -7.21
N LEU A 1025 -39.45 -2.89 -6.91
CA LEU A 1025 -40.36 -1.87 -7.43
C LEU A 1025 -39.75 -1.12 -8.62
N ALA A 1026 -39.16 -1.86 -9.55
CA ALA A 1026 -38.53 -1.31 -10.75
C ALA A 1026 -38.85 -2.19 -11.96
N GLU A 1027 -38.81 -1.60 -13.17
CA GLU A 1027 -38.92 -2.38 -14.39
C GLU A 1027 -37.67 -3.24 -14.61
N LEU A 1028 -37.89 -4.48 -15.04
CA LEU A 1028 -36.82 -5.43 -15.34
C LEU A 1028 -36.76 -5.64 -16.85
N PRO A 1029 -35.66 -5.26 -17.53
CA PRO A 1029 -35.49 -5.59 -18.94
C PRO A 1029 -35.40 -7.11 -19.09
N VAL A 1030 -36.17 -7.66 -20.02
CA VAL A 1030 -36.12 -9.07 -20.38
C VAL A 1030 -35.26 -9.18 -21.63
N GLU A 1031 -34.12 -9.86 -21.54
CA GLU A 1031 -33.35 -10.21 -22.73
C GLU A 1031 -34.16 -11.17 -23.61
N ASP A 1032 -34.18 -10.93 -24.93
CA ASP A 1032 -34.90 -11.77 -25.89
C ASP A 1032 -34.09 -13.05 -26.17
N THR A 1033 -34.06 -13.93 -25.18
CA THR A 1033 -33.36 -15.22 -25.26
C THR A 1033 -34.39 -16.33 -25.47
N SER A 1034 -34.49 -16.84 -26.70
CA SER A 1034 -35.35 -17.98 -27.05
C SER A 1034 -34.75 -19.31 -26.53
N ILE A 1035 -34.57 -19.46 -25.22
CA ILE A 1035 -34.02 -20.69 -24.62
C ILE A 1035 -35.18 -21.59 -24.21
N ALA A 1036 -35.33 -22.74 -24.88
CA ALA A 1036 -36.33 -23.74 -24.52
C ALA A 1036 -35.89 -24.48 -23.24
N LEU A 1037 -36.40 -24.05 -22.08
CA LEU A 1037 -36.01 -24.54 -20.76
C LEU A 1037 -36.11 -26.08 -20.62
N ASP A 1038 -37.18 -26.69 -21.12
CA ASP A 1038 -37.37 -28.15 -21.07
C ASP A 1038 -36.34 -28.91 -21.91
N GLN A 1039 -35.97 -28.35 -23.07
CA GLN A 1039 -34.91 -28.89 -23.93
C GLN A 1039 -33.55 -28.78 -23.23
N GLN A 1040 -33.25 -27.65 -22.59
CA GLN A 1040 -32.00 -27.45 -21.88
C GLN A 1040 -31.87 -28.35 -20.65
N LEU A 1041 -32.96 -28.55 -19.90
CA LEU A 1041 -33.02 -29.51 -18.80
C LEU A 1041 -32.72 -30.94 -19.29
N SER A 1042 -33.24 -31.32 -20.46
CA SER A 1042 -32.95 -32.63 -21.07
C SER A 1042 -31.49 -32.77 -21.51
N THR A 1043 -30.88 -31.71 -22.06
CA THR A 1043 -29.45 -31.68 -22.42
C THR A 1043 -28.56 -31.90 -21.19
N ILE A 1044 -28.84 -31.19 -20.09
CA ILE A 1044 -28.09 -31.33 -18.84
C ILE A 1044 -28.31 -32.71 -18.23
N GLU A 1045 -29.54 -33.21 -18.21
CA GLU A 1045 -29.86 -34.54 -17.69
C GLU A 1045 -29.09 -35.66 -18.42
N ALA A 1046 -28.93 -35.55 -19.74
CA ALA A 1046 -28.12 -36.49 -20.52
C ALA A 1046 -26.63 -36.45 -20.14
N LEU A 1047 -26.06 -35.26 -19.96
CA LEU A 1047 -24.66 -35.11 -19.53
C LEU A 1047 -24.44 -35.58 -18.08
N GLU A 1048 -25.41 -35.35 -17.18
CA GLU A 1048 -25.36 -35.86 -15.80
C GLU A 1048 -25.44 -37.39 -15.76
N GLN A 1049 -26.25 -38.01 -16.62
CA GLN A 1049 -26.28 -39.47 -16.77
C GLN A 1049 -24.95 -40.01 -17.31
N GLU A 1050 -24.33 -39.32 -18.27
CA GLU A 1050 -23.00 -39.65 -18.78
C GLU A 1050 -21.95 -39.62 -17.66
N TYR A 1051 -21.96 -38.56 -16.84
CA TYR A 1051 -21.08 -38.46 -15.66
C TYR A 1051 -21.29 -39.61 -14.68
N ARG A 1052 -22.55 -39.94 -14.34
CA ARG A 1052 -22.86 -41.06 -13.42
C ARG A 1052 -22.39 -42.41 -13.96
N ALA A 1053 -22.43 -42.62 -15.27
CA ALA A 1053 -22.01 -43.87 -15.88
C ALA A 1053 -20.49 -44.01 -16.01
N SER A 1054 -19.79 -42.92 -16.32
CA SER A 1054 -18.38 -42.94 -16.73
C SER A 1054 -17.40 -42.45 -15.65
N LEU A 1055 -17.75 -41.41 -14.90
CA LEU A 1055 -16.82 -40.71 -14.00
C LEU A 1055 -17.11 -40.99 -12.53
N ALA A 1056 -18.39 -40.98 -12.12
CA ALA A 1056 -18.81 -41.23 -10.74
C ALA A 1056 -18.28 -42.54 -10.11
N PRO A 1057 -18.21 -43.69 -10.82
CA PRO A 1057 -17.69 -44.94 -10.26
C PRO A 1057 -16.20 -44.90 -9.87
N HIS A 1058 -15.45 -43.92 -10.38
CA HIS A 1058 -14.01 -43.79 -10.17
C HIS A 1058 -13.64 -42.81 -9.04
N ILE A 1059 -14.63 -42.22 -8.37
CA ILE A 1059 -14.44 -41.21 -7.31
C ILE A 1059 -14.62 -41.86 -5.93
N GLN A 1060 -13.64 -41.65 -5.04
CA GLN A 1060 -13.72 -42.16 -3.66
C GLN A 1060 -14.55 -41.21 -2.79
N SER A 1061 -15.59 -41.74 -2.12
CA SER A 1061 -16.46 -40.95 -1.24
C SER A 1061 -15.71 -40.48 0.02
N PRO A 1062 -15.53 -39.17 0.25
CA PRO A 1062 -14.69 -38.65 1.33
C PRO A 1062 -15.48 -38.47 2.63
N GLY A 1063 -16.33 -39.44 3.01
CA GLY A 1063 -17.02 -39.45 4.31
C GLY A 1063 -17.91 -38.23 4.60
N THR A 1064 -18.53 -37.63 3.58
CA THR A 1064 -19.47 -36.49 3.70
C THR A 1064 -20.87 -36.85 3.19
N GLU A 1065 -21.86 -36.03 3.55
CA GLU A 1065 -23.32 -36.27 3.45
C GLU A 1065 -23.90 -36.57 2.04
N MET A 1066 -23.11 -36.53 0.96
CA MET A 1066 -23.60 -36.68 -0.44
C MET A 1066 -22.75 -37.66 -1.26
N SER A 1067 -23.41 -38.57 -1.98
CA SER A 1067 -22.78 -39.59 -2.83
C SER A 1067 -22.13 -38.97 -4.08
N PRO A 1068 -20.99 -39.48 -4.58
CA PRO A 1068 -20.38 -39.04 -5.84
C PRO A 1068 -21.31 -39.08 -7.06
N ASN A 1069 -22.32 -39.98 -7.05
CA ASN A 1069 -23.36 -40.06 -8.08
C ASN A 1069 -24.29 -38.83 -8.10
N ASP A 1070 -24.38 -38.10 -6.99
CA ASP A 1070 -25.28 -36.96 -6.78
C ASP A 1070 -24.54 -35.62 -6.85
N TYR A 1071 -23.25 -35.61 -7.19
CA TYR A 1071 -22.46 -34.38 -7.34
C TYR A 1071 -23.00 -33.47 -8.44
N PHE A 1072 -23.48 -34.05 -9.54
CA PHE A 1072 -24.14 -33.35 -10.63
C PHE A 1072 -25.54 -33.94 -10.83
N ASN A 1073 -26.51 -33.36 -10.12
CA ASN A 1073 -27.93 -33.67 -10.22
C ASN A 1073 -28.77 -32.39 -10.33
N TRP A 1074 -28.24 -31.40 -11.04
CA TRP A 1074 -28.85 -30.08 -11.12
C TRP A 1074 -30.08 -30.07 -12.02
N ALA A 1075 -30.16 -30.89 -13.07
CA ALA A 1075 -31.40 -30.99 -13.86
C ALA A 1075 -32.59 -31.42 -12.98
N GLY A 1076 -32.39 -32.42 -12.11
CA GLY A 1076 -33.42 -32.90 -11.19
C GLY A 1076 -33.77 -31.88 -10.10
N GLU A 1077 -32.75 -31.33 -9.43
CA GLU A 1077 -32.93 -30.36 -8.35
C GLU A 1077 -33.58 -29.06 -8.85
N LEU A 1078 -33.09 -28.50 -9.96
CA LEU A 1078 -33.63 -27.26 -10.51
C LEU A 1078 -35.04 -27.45 -11.07
N ARG A 1079 -35.38 -28.62 -11.64
CA ARG A 1079 -36.76 -28.95 -12.03
C ARG A 1079 -37.72 -28.96 -10.82
N GLY A 1080 -37.26 -29.43 -9.66
CA GLY A 1080 -38.03 -29.40 -8.41
C GLY A 1080 -38.15 -28.00 -7.79
N ILE A 1081 -37.16 -27.14 -8.03
CA ILE A 1081 -37.13 -25.75 -7.55
C ILE A 1081 -37.95 -24.81 -8.46
N LEU A 1082 -38.07 -25.11 -9.76
CA LEU A 1082 -38.74 -24.27 -10.76
C LEU A 1082 -40.15 -23.78 -10.34
N PRO A 1083 -41.04 -24.61 -9.76
CA PRO A 1083 -42.34 -24.14 -9.27
C PRO A 1083 -42.25 -23.23 -8.04
N GLN A 1084 -41.13 -23.27 -7.31
CA GLN A 1084 -40.90 -22.54 -6.06
C GLN A 1084 -40.23 -21.17 -6.28
N ILE A 1085 -39.69 -20.92 -7.48
CA ILE A 1085 -39.09 -19.63 -7.83
C ILE A 1085 -40.17 -18.56 -7.82
N GLN A 1086 -40.03 -17.59 -6.93
CA GLN A 1086 -41.01 -16.52 -6.73
C GLN A 1086 -40.74 -15.33 -7.64
N GLY A 1087 -39.48 -15.16 -8.08
CA GLY A 1087 -39.00 -14.04 -8.89
C GLY A 1087 -37.48 -14.05 -8.99
N LEU A 1088 -36.93 -13.05 -9.69
CA LEU A 1088 -35.50 -12.89 -9.96
C LEU A 1088 -34.64 -12.85 -8.68
N GLU A 1089 -35.08 -12.17 -7.64
CA GLU A 1089 -34.34 -12.01 -6.39
C GLU A 1089 -34.19 -13.35 -5.65
N HIS A 1090 -35.26 -14.15 -5.61
CA HIS A 1090 -35.23 -15.49 -5.02
C HIS A 1090 -34.25 -16.38 -5.81
N TRP A 1091 -34.24 -16.25 -7.14
CA TRP A 1091 -33.29 -16.95 -7.99
C TRP A 1091 -31.84 -16.54 -7.72
N GLU A 1092 -31.53 -15.23 -7.67
CA GLU A 1092 -30.18 -14.74 -7.40
C GLU A 1092 -29.64 -15.22 -6.03
N GLN A 1093 -30.52 -15.31 -5.02
CA GLN A 1093 -30.16 -15.87 -3.71
C GLN A 1093 -29.81 -17.35 -3.78
N LEU A 1094 -30.64 -18.15 -4.46
CA LEU A 1094 -30.37 -19.58 -4.66
C LEU A 1094 -29.07 -19.79 -5.45
N GLU A 1095 -28.87 -19.00 -6.50
CA GLU A 1095 -27.65 -19.05 -7.32
C GLU A 1095 -26.40 -18.74 -6.50
N HIS A 1096 -26.38 -17.64 -5.74
CA HIS A 1096 -25.20 -17.22 -4.98
C HIS A 1096 -24.93 -18.02 -3.71
N HIS A 1097 -25.96 -18.46 -2.99
CA HIS A 1097 -25.78 -19.07 -1.66
C HIS A 1097 -25.82 -20.59 -1.68
N MET A 1098 -26.42 -21.19 -2.71
CA MET A 1098 -26.58 -22.65 -2.81
C MET A 1098 -25.87 -23.22 -4.03
N ILE A 1099 -26.15 -22.70 -5.23
CA ILE A 1099 -25.66 -23.30 -6.48
C ILE A 1099 -24.16 -23.05 -6.66
N ALA A 1100 -23.73 -21.79 -6.75
CA ALA A 1100 -22.34 -21.45 -7.03
C ALA A 1100 -21.35 -22.00 -5.98
N PRO A 1101 -21.60 -21.91 -4.65
CA PRO A 1101 -20.69 -22.47 -3.66
C PRO A 1101 -20.59 -24.00 -3.73
N ARG A 1102 -21.70 -24.71 -4.01
CA ARG A 1102 -21.70 -26.17 -4.15
C ARG A 1102 -20.97 -26.61 -5.41
N VAL A 1103 -21.23 -25.97 -6.55
CA VAL A 1103 -20.53 -26.25 -7.81
C VAL A 1103 -19.03 -26.00 -7.66
N ASN A 1104 -18.62 -24.84 -7.13
CA ASN A 1104 -17.20 -24.53 -6.95
C ASN A 1104 -16.50 -25.52 -6.01
N ARG A 1105 -17.16 -25.92 -4.92
CA ARG A 1105 -16.63 -26.93 -3.99
C ARG A 1105 -16.43 -28.28 -4.67
N ILE A 1106 -17.41 -28.74 -5.45
CA ILE A 1106 -17.36 -30.02 -6.17
C ILE A 1106 -16.28 -29.98 -7.25
N LEU A 1107 -16.19 -28.91 -8.05
CA LEU A 1107 -15.16 -28.75 -9.07
C LEU A 1107 -13.74 -28.76 -8.47
N GLN A 1108 -13.53 -28.04 -7.35
CA GLN A 1108 -12.25 -28.05 -6.63
C GLN A 1108 -11.91 -29.43 -6.07
N LEU A 1109 -12.89 -30.16 -5.54
CA LEU A 1109 -12.69 -31.51 -5.02
C LEU A 1109 -12.29 -32.49 -6.12
N LEU A 1110 -12.99 -32.48 -7.26
CA LEU A 1110 -12.72 -33.39 -8.38
C LEU A 1110 -11.39 -33.08 -9.08
N SER A 1111 -11.01 -31.81 -9.19
CA SER A 1111 -9.70 -31.39 -9.73
C SER A 1111 -8.50 -31.90 -8.93
N ARG A 1112 -8.70 -32.27 -7.65
CA ARG A 1112 -7.65 -32.78 -6.75
C ARG A 1112 -7.60 -34.31 -6.67
N GLN A 1113 -8.71 -35.00 -6.96
CA GLN A 1113 -8.83 -36.45 -6.77
C GLN A 1113 -8.61 -37.26 -8.05
N LEU A 1114 -8.87 -36.68 -9.21
CA LEU A 1114 -8.75 -37.40 -10.48
C LEU A 1114 -7.34 -37.29 -11.06
N SER A 1115 -6.77 -38.41 -11.51
CA SER A 1115 -5.45 -38.48 -12.13
C SER A 1115 -5.44 -39.47 -13.31
N GLY A 1116 -4.50 -39.31 -14.24
CA GLY A 1116 -4.39 -40.16 -15.44
C GLY A 1116 -5.56 -39.99 -16.42
N THR A 1117 -5.95 -41.07 -17.10
CA THR A 1117 -6.97 -41.08 -18.17
C THR A 1117 -8.36 -40.63 -17.69
N THR A 1118 -8.68 -40.81 -16.41
CA THR A 1118 -9.95 -40.34 -15.83
C THR A 1118 -9.99 -38.82 -15.67
N ALA A 1119 -8.83 -38.17 -15.50
CA ALA A 1119 -8.73 -36.70 -15.46
C ALA A 1119 -8.98 -36.06 -16.84
N GLU A 1120 -8.51 -36.71 -17.91
CA GLU A 1120 -8.78 -36.28 -19.30
C GLU A 1120 -10.26 -36.43 -19.66
N GLN A 1121 -10.89 -37.56 -19.28
CA GLN A 1121 -12.33 -37.77 -19.46
C GLN A 1121 -13.17 -36.77 -18.66
N TRP A 1122 -12.73 -36.43 -17.44
CA TRP A 1122 -13.34 -35.39 -16.62
C TRP A 1122 -13.26 -34.02 -17.28
N GLU A 1123 -12.09 -33.60 -17.77
CA GLU A 1123 -11.93 -32.29 -18.38
C GLU A 1123 -12.76 -32.17 -19.69
N HIS A 1124 -12.78 -33.23 -20.50
CA HIS A 1124 -13.61 -33.28 -21.71
C HIS A 1124 -15.11 -33.24 -21.41
N TRP A 1125 -15.56 -33.90 -20.34
CA TRP A 1125 -16.95 -33.81 -19.89
C TRP A 1125 -17.27 -32.42 -19.33
N ARG A 1126 -16.39 -31.84 -18.50
CA ARG A 1126 -16.53 -30.51 -17.89
C ARG A 1126 -16.65 -29.41 -18.94
N GLN A 1127 -15.83 -29.45 -19.98
CA GLN A 1127 -15.87 -28.49 -21.10
C GLN A 1127 -17.21 -28.50 -21.84
N ARG A 1128 -17.91 -29.65 -21.87
CA ARG A 1128 -19.27 -29.75 -22.43
C ARG A 1128 -20.34 -29.36 -21.40
N TYR A 1129 -20.19 -29.75 -20.14
CA TYR A 1129 -21.20 -29.53 -19.11
C TYR A 1129 -21.32 -28.07 -18.67
N ILE A 1130 -20.20 -27.38 -18.42
CA ILE A 1130 -20.23 -26.03 -17.84
C ILE A 1130 -20.94 -25.01 -18.75
N PRO A 1131 -20.67 -24.93 -20.06
CA PRO A 1131 -21.38 -24.01 -20.94
C PRO A 1131 -22.90 -24.27 -21.00
N GLU A 1132 -23.29 -25.54 -21.05
CA GLU A 1132 -24.70 -25.94 -21.05
C GLU A 1132 -25.37 -25.63 -19.71
N PHE A 1133 -24.65 -25.79 -18.60
CA PHE A 1133 -25.14 -25.52 -17.26
C PHE A 1133 -25.33 -24.01 -17.04
N LEU A 1134 -24.38 -23.19 -17.48
CA LEU A 1134 -24.53 -21.72 -17.47
C LEU A 1134 -25.69 -21.27 -18.36
N THR A 1135 -25.94 -21.96 -19.48
CA THR A 1135 -27.11 -21.70 -20.33
C THR A 1135 -28.41 -22.08 -19.63
N LEU A 1136 -28.43 -23.18 -18.86
CA LEU A 1136 -29.56 -23.54 -18.01
C LEU A 1136 -29.82 -22.47 -16.93
N LEU A 1137 -28.79 -22.00 -16.21
CA LEU A 1137 -28.95 -20.95 -15.21
C LEU A 1137 -29.48 -19.65 -15.82
N ARG A 1138 -29.04 -19.28 -17.03
CA ARG A 1138 -29.60 -18.14 -17.78
C ARG A 1138 -31.08 -18.32 -18.12
N ALA A 1139 -31.50 -19.52 -18.53
CA ALA A 1139 -32.90 -19.82 -18.80
C ALA A 1139 -33.78 -19.70 -17.55
N PHE A 1140 -33.29 -20.18 -16.40
CA PHE A 1140 -33.95 -20.01 -15.11
C PHE A 1140 -34.04 -18.55 -14.67
N ARG A 1141 -32.96 -17.79 -14.87
CA ARG A 1141 -32.94 -16.34 -14.63
C ARG A 1141 -33.96 -15.60 -15.49
N HIS A 1142 -34.09 -15.98 -16.76
CA HIS A 1142 -35.08 -15.42 -17.68
C HIS A 1142 -36.51 -15.69 -17.19
N GLU A 1143 -36.85 -16.95 -16.86
CA GLU A 1143 -38.15 -17.33 -16.28
C GLU A 1143 -38.44 -16.58 -14.97
N ALA A 1144 -37.45 -16.46 -14.09
CA ALA A 1144 -37.56 -15.69 -12.85
C ALA A 1144 -37.82 -14.20 -13.11
N THR A 1145 -37.20 -13.64 -14.15
CA THR A 1145 -37.40 -12.25 -14.60
C THR A 1145 -38.82 -12.05 -15.14
N LEU A 1146 -39.36 -13.00 -15.92
CA LEU A 1146 -40.75 -12.96 -16.40
C LEU A 1146 -41.76 -12.96 -15.24
N ARG A 1147 -41.51 -13.78 -14.19
CA ARG A 1147 -42.35 -13.80 -12.99
C ARG A 1147 -42.31 -12.47 -12.22
N SER A 1148 -41.12 -11.93 -11.99
CA SER A 1148 -40.99 -10.60 -11.38
C SER A 1148 -41.69 -9.53 -12.22
N ARG A 1149 -41.54 -9.55 -13.55
CA ARG A 1149 -42.20 -8.59 -14.46
C ARG A 1149 -43.73 -8.66 -14.37
N SER A 1150 -44.32 -9.87 -14.36
CA SER A 1150 -45.76 -10.04 -14.17
C SER A 1150 -46.25 -9.39 -12.87
N GLN A 1151 -45.47 -9.53 -11.79
CA GLN A 1151 -45.75 -8.89 -10.51
C GLN A 1151 -45.62 -7.35 -10.60
N THR A 1152 -44.58 -6.83 -11.25
CA THR A 1152 -44.38 -5.40 -11.51
C THR A 1152 -45.54 -4.79 -12.32
N GLU A 1153 -46.04 -5.52 -13.33
CA GLU A 1153 -47.18 -5.12 -14.16
C GLU A 1153 -48.52 -5.13 -13.40
N GLN A 1154 -48.70 -6.04 -12.43
CA GLN A 1154 -49.86 -6.02 -11.53
C GLN A 1154 -49.84 -4.81 -10.60
N ILE A 1155 -48.69 -4.51 -9.99
CA ILE A 1155 -48.52 -3.35 -9.12
C ILE A 1155 -48.78 -2.06 -9.91
N THR A 1156 -48.20 -1.94 -11.10
CA THR A 1156 -48.39 -0.77 -11.98
C THR A 1156 -49.86 -0.57 -12.34
N ARG A 1157 -50.57 -1.63 -12.72
CA ARG A 1157 -52.02 -1.57 -13.03
C ARG A 1157 -52.87 -1.17 -11.83
N ALA A 1158 -52.50 -1.59 -10.62
CA ALA A 1158 -53.25 -1.27 -9.41
C ALA A 1158 -53.10 0.21 -8.99
N ILE A 1159 -51.91 0.79 -9.13
CA ILE A 1159 -51.65 2.18 -8.71
C ILE A 1159 -51.97 3.21 -9.80
N ALA A 1160 -51.93 2.83 -11.08
CA ALA A 1160 -52.12 3.76 -12.21
C ALA A 1160 -53.40 4.62 -12.12
N PRO A 1161 -54.58 4.11 -11.69
CA PRO A 1161 -55.79 4.94 -11.56
C PRO A 1161 -55.72 6.00 -10.46
N LEU A 1162 -54.77 5.90 -9.54
CA LEU A 1162 -54.59 6.79 -8.39
C LEU A 1162 -53.50 7.84 -8.63
N LEU A 1163 -52.73 7.71 -9.73
CA LEU A 1163 -51.72 8.68 -10.13
C LEU A 1163 -52.36 9.78 -11.00
N PRO A 1164 -51.94 11.06 -10.86
CA PRO A 1164 -52.30 12.11 -11.81
C PRO A 1164 -51.86 11.74 -13.25
N ASP A 1165 -52.43 12.40 -14.28
CA ASP A 1165 -52.10 12.15 -15.70
C ASP A 1165 -50.58 12.01 -15.92
N ALA A 1166 -50.11 10.77 -16.00
CA ALA A 1166 -48.70 10.45 -16.01
C ALA A 1166 -48.05 10.86 -17.35
N PRO A 1167 -46.73 11.08 -17.39
CA PRO A 1167 -46.00 10.98 -18.65
C PRO A 1167 -46.28 9.59 -19.24
N ARG A 1168 -46.75 9.52 -20.49
CA ARG A 1168 -47.20 8.26 -21.14
C ARG A 1168 -46.14 7.15 -21.20
N ALA A 1169 -44.90 7.43 -20.83
CA ALA A 1169 -43.76 6.52 -20.84
C ALA A 1169 -43.09 6.36 -19.45
N ALA A 1170 -43.77 6.73 -18.35
CA ALA A 1170 -43.18 6.68 -17.02
C ALA A 1170 -43.00 5.24 -16.52
N SER A 1171 -41.79 4.92 -16.06
CA SER A 1171 -41.47 3.59 -15.53
C SER A 1171 -41.96 3.40 -14.09
N LEU A 1172 -42.05 2.15 -13.61
CA LEU A 1172 -42.41 1.90 -12.20
C LEU A 1172 -41.44 2.59 -11.23
N SER A 1173 -40.13 2.60 -11.52
CA SER A 1173 -39.13 3.27 -10.66
C SER A 1173 -39.42 4.76 -10.55
N GLN A 1174 -39.73 5.41 -11.67
CA GLN A 1174 -40.12 6.83 -11.68
C GLN A 1174 -41.40 7.07 -10.88
N ASN A 1175 -42.41 6.21 -11.00
CA ASN A 1175 -43.62 6.31 -10.18
C ASN A 1175 -43.28 6.20 -8.68
N MET A 1176 -42.38 5.31 -8.28
CA MET A 1176 -41.95 5.18 -6.88
C MET A 1176 -41.25 6.44 -6.37
N PHE A 1177 -40.32 6.99 -7.16
CA PHE A 1177 -39.65 8.24 -6.80
C PHE A 1177 -40.64 9.41 -6.73
N TRP A 1178 -41.61 9.49 -7.65
CA TRP A 1178 -42.62 10.54 -7.66
C TRP A 1178 -43.55 10.45 -6.44
N ILE A 1179 -44.02 9.25 -6.09
CA ILE A 1179 -44.84 9.03 -4.88
C ILE A 1179 -44.05 9.44 -3.64
N LEU A 1180 -42.85 8.89 -3.44
CA LEU A 1180 -42.07 9.14 -2.22
C LEU A 1180 -41.65 10.60 -2.08
N SER A 1181 -41.22 11.25 -3.18
CA SER A 1181 -40.85 12.67 -3.16
C SER A 1181 -42.06 13.59 -3.02
N SER A 1182 -43.28 13.12 -3.30
CA SER A 1182 -44.53 13.86 -3.07
C SER A 1182 -45.08 13.67 -1.65
N THR A 1183 -44.64 12.66 -0.92
CA THR A 1183 -45.17 12.35 0.41
C THR A 1183 -44.81 13.42 1.44
N PRO A 1184 -45.81 14.07 2.09
CA PRO A 1184 -45.55 15.12 3.06
C PRO A 1184 -44.65 14.65 4.22
N GLY A 1185 -43.57 15.39 4.46
CA GLY A 1185 -42.57 15.09 5.49
C GLY A 1185 -41.33 14.36 4.97
N VAL A 1186 -41.37 13.74 3.79
CA VAL A 1186 -40.17 13.21 3.14
C VAL A 1186 -39.34 14.37 2.60
N THR A 1187 -38.07 14.43 3.00
CA THR A 1187 -37.15 15.50 2.56
C THR A 1187 -36.37 15.08 1.32
N CYS A 1188 -35.83 13.87 1.30
CA CYS A 1188 -35.05 13.39 0.17
C CYS A 1188 -35.14 11.86 0.03
N VAL A 1189 -35.30 11.38 -1.19
CA VAL A 1189 -35.32 9.96 -1.56
C VAL A 1189 -33.94 9.57 -2.05
N LEU A 1190 -33.31 8.61 -1.39
CA LEU A 1190 -31.94 8.19 -1.67
C LEU A 1190 -31.93 7.00 -2.63
N ASN A 1191 -31.27 7.15 -3.78
CA ASN A 1191 -31.16 6.11 -4.79
C ASN A 1191 -29.72 5.82 -5.20
N GLY A 1192 -29.40 4.53 -5.38
CA GLY A 1192 -28.11 4.05 -5.86
C GLY A 1192 -27.98 4.16 -7.38
N MET A 1193 -27.72 5.37 -7.88
CA MET A 1193 -27.63 5.67 -9.31
C MET A 1193 -26.27 5.24 -9.88
N ARG A 1194 -26.10 3.94 -10.18
CA ARG A 1194 -24.81 3.35 -10.58
C ARG A 1194 -24.35 3.66 -12.01
N THR A 1195 -25.26 4.11 -12.88
CA THR A 1195 -24.95 4.42 -14.28
C THR A 1195 -25.47 5.81 -14.66
N PRO A 1196 -24.81 6.50 -15.61
CA PRO A 1196 -25.28 7.74 -16.23
C PRO A 1196 -26.77 7.74 -16.62
N SER A 1197 -27.21 6.71 -17.35
CA SER A 1197 -28.61 6.57 -17.80
C SER A 1197 -29.59 6.48 -16.62
N TYR A 1198 -29.19 5.81 -15.54
CA TYR A 1198 -30.03 5.66 -14.37
C TYR A 1198 -30.09 6.94 -13.52
N VAL A 1199 -29.08 7.81 -13.58
CA VAL A 1199 -29.13 9.17 -13.03
C VAL A 1199 -30.22 9.97 -13.75
N GLU A 1200 -30.24 9.95 -15.08
CA GLU A 1200 -31.25 10.66 -15.88
C GLU A 1200 -32.67 10.16 -15.55
N ASP A 1201 -32.88 8.85 -15.51
CA ASP A 1201 -34.15 8.22 -15.16
C ASP A 1201 -34.65 8.66 -13.78
N SER A 1202 -33.76 8.63 -12.78
CA SER A 1202 -34.10 8.95 -11.40
C SER A 1202 -34.39 10.44 -11.18
N LEU A 1203 -33.64 11.34 -11.84
CA LEU A 1203 -33.77 12.78 -11.65
C LEU A 1203 -34.90 13.40 -12.49
N ALA A 1204 -35.43 12.69 -13.49
CA ALA A 1204 -36.52 13.17 -14.34
C ALA A 1204 -37.76 13.61 -13.54
N VAL A 1205 -38.07 12.93 -12.43
CA VAL A 1205 -39.25 13.18 -11.59
C VAL A 1205 -39.19 14.52 -10.85
N LEU A 1206 -38.02 15.13 -10.70
CA LEU A 1206 -37.87 16.43 -10.03
C LEU A 1206 -38.62 17.57 -10.73
N ASN A 1207 -38.99 17.37 -12.01
CA ASN A 1207 -39.74 18.33 -12.81
C ASN A 1207 -41.26 18.06 -12.85
N TRP A 1208 -41.72 17.00 -12.18
CA TRP A 1208 -43.12 16.59 -12.21
C TRP A 1208 -43.90 17.29 -11.10
N THR A 1209 -45.18 17.60 -11.36
CA THR A 1209 -46.06 18.18 -10.35
C THR A 1209 -46.25 17.18 -9.19
N PRO A 1210 -46.00 17.55 -7.92
CA PRO A 1210 -46.20 16.66 -6.79
C PRO A 1210 -47.63 16.11 -6.70
N ILE A 1211 -47.75 14.87 -6.26
CA ILE A 1211 -49.03 14.21 -5.97
C ILE A 1211 -49.64 14.86 -4.73
N SER A 1212 -50.88 15.35 -4.83
CA SER A 1212 -51.55 16.06 -3.74
C SER A 1212 -51.88 15.17 -2.54
N GLU A 1213 -52.32 13.92 -2.79
CA GLU A 1213 -52.73 12.97 -1.76
C GLU A 1213 -52.16 11.57 -2.06
N PRO A 1214 -50.94 11.25 -1.61
CA PRO A 1214 -50.34 9.93 -1.84
C PRO A 1214 -50.88 8.82 -0.93
N GLY A 1215 -51.67 9.16 0.11
CA GLY A 1215 -52.23 8.20 1.09
C GLY A 1215 -53.01 7.03 0.46
N PRO A 1216 -54.01 7.27 -0.41
CA PRO A 1216 -54.76 6.21 -1.07
C PRO A 1216 -53.92 5.22 -1.89
N ILE A 1217 -52.75 5.66 -2.39
CA ILE A 1217 -51.83 4.81 -3.16
C ILE A 1217 -51.19 3.76 -2.23
N TYR A 1218 -50.78 4.16 -1.03
CA TYR A 1218 -50.24 3.23 -0.03
C TYR A 1218 -51.28 2.21 0.43
N GLU A 1219 -52.53 2.64 0.63
CA GLU A 1219 -53.66 1.77 0.99
C GLU A 1219 -53.95 0.74 -0.12
N ALA A 1220 -54.01 1.18 -1.37
CA ALA A 1220 -54.23 0.30 -2.53
C ALA A 1220 -53.09 -0.73 -2.69
N ALA A 1221 -51.85 -0.34 -2.42
CA ALA A 1221 -50.72 -1.25 -2.44
C ALA A 1221 -50.79 -2.28 -1.30
N HIS A 1222 -51.16 -1.88 -0.08
CA HIS A 1222 -51.31 -2.82 1.03
C HIS A 1222 -52.42 -3.85 0.77
N ALA A 1223 -53.50 -3.45 0.08
CA ALA A 1223 -54.54 -4.37 -0.35
C ALA A 1223 -54.06 -5.44 -1.35
N LEU A 1224 -52.96 -5.22 -2.07
CA LEU A 1224 -52.35 -6.24 -2.96
C LEU A 1224 -51.53 -7.29 -2.21
N LEU A 1225 -51.14 -7.03 -0.97
CA LEU A 1225 -50.38 -7.97 -0.12
C LEU A 1225 -51.28 -8.88 0.71
N GLN A 1226 -52.54 -8.47 0.92
CA GLN A 1226 -53.60 -9.23 1.59
C GLN A 1226 -54.28 -10.17 0.60
#